data_AF-A0A091TM77-F1
#
_entry.id   AF-A0A091TM77-F1
#
_cell.length_a   1.000
_cell.length_b   1.000
_cell.length_c   1.000
_cell.angle_alpha   90.00
_cell.angle_beta   90.00
_cell.angle_gamma   90.00
#
_symmetry.space_group_name_H-M   'P 1'
#
loop_
_entity.id
_entity.type
_entity.pdbx_description
1 polymer ?
#
loop_
_entity_poly.entity_id
_entity_poly.type
_entity_poly.pdbx_seq_one_letter_code
_entity_poly.pdbx_strand_id
1 'polypeptide(L)'
;NYGESGMEAFKELAAQEGLCIAHSDKIYSNAGEKSFDRLLRKLRERLPKARVVVCFCEGMTVRGILIAMRRLGVLGEFLLIGSDGWADRDEVIEGYEPEANGGITIKLQSPEVLSFDDYYLKLRLDTNTRNPWFPEFWQHRFQCRIPGHPLENPNFQKNCTGNETLEENYVQDSKMGFVINAIYAMAHGLQNMHHSLCPGHVGLCDAMKPIDGSKLLEFLLKSSFIGVSGEEVWFDEKGDAPGRYDIMNLQYIEPNRYDYVHIGTWHEGVLNIDDYRIQMNKSGMVRSVCSEPCLKGQIKVIRKGEVSCCWICTACKENEFVQDEFTCKACELGWWPNADLTGCEPIPVKYLQWSNIESIVAVVFSCLGILVTMFVTLIFVLYRDTPVVKSSSRELCYIILAGIFLGYVCPFTLIAKPTTTSCYLQRLLVGLSSAMCYSALVTKTNRIARILAGSKKKICTRKPRFMSAWAQVVIASILISVQLTLVITLIILEPPMPILSYPSIKEVYLICNTSNLGVVAPVGYNGLLIMSCTYYAFKTRNVPANFNEAKYIAFTMYTTCIIWLAFVPIYFGSNYKIITTCFAVSLSVTVALGCMFTPKMYIIIAKPERNVRSAFTTSDVVRMHVGDGKAPCKSNTFLNIFRRKKPGAGNP
;
A
#
# COMPACT_ATOMS: atom_id res chain seq x y z
N ASN A 1 43.05 16.58 -26.40
CA ASN A 1 42.73 17.57 -25.33
C ASN A 1 41.42 18.31 -25.56
N TYR A 2 41.23 19.19 -26.58
CA TYR A 2 39.96 19.95 -26.73
C TYR A 2 38.69 19.11 -26.55
N GLY A 3 38.49 18.11 -27.43
CA GLY A 3 37.30 17.24 -27.35
C GLY A 3 37.29 16.30 -26.14
N GLU A 4 38.45 15.95 -25.60
CA GLU A 4 38.54 15.06 -24.43
C GLU A 4 38.12 15.79 -23.15
N SER A 5 38.69 16.97 -22.88
CA SER A 5 38.36 17.80 -21.73
C SER A 5 36.91 18.31 -21.79
N GLY A 6 36.44 18.73 -22.98
CA GLY A 6 35.05 19.13 -23.17
C GLY A 6 34.06 17.99 -22.91
N MET A 7 34.35 16.79 -23.43
CA MET A 7 33.51 15.61 -23.19
C MET A 7 33.56 15.11 -21.74
N GLU A 8 34.69 15.25 -21.06
CA GLU A 8 34.83 14.91 -19.64
C GLU A 8 33.99 15.84 -18.76
N ALA A 9 34.10 17.16 -18.95
CA ALA A 9 33.27 18.14 -18.25
C ALA A 9 31.78 17.94 -18.56
N PHE A 10 31.43 17.66 -19.82
CA PHE A 10 30.04 17.36 -20.20
C PHE A 10 29.49 16.12 -19.49
N LYS A 11 30.28 15.04 -19.38
CA LYS A 11 29.87 13.81 -18.67
C LYS A 11 29.59 14.07 -17.19
N GLU A 12 30.43 14.86 -16.55
CA GLU A 12 30.28 15.20 -15.14
C GLU A 12 29.00 16.00 -14.90
N LEU A 13 28.79 17.07 -15.66
CA LEU A 13 27.59 17.92 -15.56
C LEU A 13 26.31 17.17 -15.96
N ALA A 14 26.38 16.33 -17.00
CA ALA A 14 25.25 15.48 -17.40
C ALA A 14 24.82 14.54 -16.28
N ALA A 15 25.77 13.95 -15.54
CA ALA A 15 25.45 13.07 -14.42
C ALA A 15 24.77 13.81 -13.26
N GLN A 16 25.15 15.06 -12.99
CA GLN A 16 24.53 15.90 -11.96
C GLN A 16 23.07 16.24 -12.28
N GLU A 17 22.77 16.45 -13.56
CA GLU A 17 21.41 16.74 -14.06
C GLU A 17 20.59 15.47 -14.37
N GLY A 18 21.12 14.27 -14.10
CA GLY A 18 20.43 13.00 -14.35
C GLY A 18 20.30 12.63 -15.84
N LEU A 19 21.12 13.21 -16.72
CA LEU A 19 21.17 12.88 -18.14
C LEU A 19 22.06 11.65 -18.38
N CYS A 20 21.51 10.64 -19.06
CA CYS A 20 22.27 9.43 -19.40
C CYS A 20 22.96 9.52 -20.75
N ILE A 21 24.22 9.07 -20.78
CA ILE A 21 25.01 8.95 -22.00
C ILE A 21 25.01 7.47 -22.43
N ALA A 22 24.41 7.18 -23.59
CA ALA A 22 24.30 5.81 -24.10
C ALA A 22 25.67 5.22 -24.47
N HIS A 23 26.52 6.02 -25.10
CA HIS A 23 27.88 5.65 -25.47
C HIS A 23 28.72 6.91 -25.68
N SER A 24 30.01 6.81 -25.41
CA SER A 24 31.00 7.85 -25.73
C SER A 24 32.14 7.19 -26.49
N ASP A 25 32.45 7.72 -27.67
CA ASP A 25 33.52 7.23 -28.52
C ASP A 25 34.49 8.38 -28.85
N LYS A 26 35.71 8.05 -29.24
CA LYS A 26 36.75 9.01 -29.60
C LYS A 26 37.30 8.70 -30.98
N ILE A 27 37.49 9.74 -31.77
CA ILE A 27 38.01 9.63 -33.14
C ILE A 27 38.97 10.77 -33.45
N TYR A 28 40.07 10.45 -34.12
CA TYR A 28 41.00 11.45 -34.63
C TYR A 28 40.41 12.13 -35.86
N SER A 29 40.70 13.41 -36.06
CA SER A 29 40.19 14.15 -37.22
C SER A 29 40.75 13.69 -38.55
N ASN A 30 41.97 13.14 -38.56
CA ASN A 30 42.60 12.52 -39.73
C ASN A 30 42.28 11.02 -39.88
N ALA A 31 41.29 10.50 -39.16
CA ALA A 31 40.92 9.09 -39.25
C ALA A 31 40.37 8.75 -40.64
N GLY A 32 40.74 7.58 -41.17
CA GLY A 32 40.24 7.10 -42.46
C GLY A 32 38.75 6.75 -42.43
N GLU A 33 38.14 6.66 -43.61
CA GLU A 33 36.71 6.41 -43.83
C GLU A 33 36.14 5.22 -43.04
N LYS A 34 36.87 4.10 -43.00
CA LYS A 34 36.45 2.88 -42.28
C LYS A 34 36.26 3.11 -40.78
N SER A 35 37.01 4.05 -40.19
CA SER A 35 36.88 4.40 -38.77
C SER A 35 35.60 5.18 -38.50
N PHE A 36 35.25 6.14 -39.36
CA PHE A 36 33.98 6.87 -39.28
C PHE A 36 32.78 5.95 -39.55
N ASP A 37 32.90 4.99 -40.47
CA ASP A 37 31.84 4.00 -40.70
C ASP A 37 31.61 3.14 -39.46
N ARG A 38 32.69 2.72 -38.79
CA ARG A 38 32.60 1.93 -37.55
C ARG A 38 31.95 2.75 -36.43
N LEU A 39 32.29 4.03 -36.31
CA LEU A 39 31.67 4.95 -35.36
C LEU A 39 30.16 5.04 -35.59
N LEU A 40 29.72 5.31 -36.83
CA LEU A 40 28.30 5.41 -37.15
C LEU A 40 27.54 4.10 -36.93
N ARG A 41 28.15 2.94 -37.24
CA ARG A 41 27.52 1.64 -36.92
C ARG A 41 27.27 1.47 -35.42
N LYS A 42 28.24 1.81 -34.57
CA LYS A 42 28.08 1.79 -33.11
C LYS A 42 27.00 2.75 -32.61
N LEU A 43 26.88 3.93 -33.22
CA LEU A 43 25.83 4.89 -32.89
C LEU A 43 24.45 4.34 -33.30
N ARG A 44 24.37 3.70 -34.47
CA ARG A 44 23.12 3.10 -34.99
C ARG A 44 22.60 1.95 -34.14
N GLU A 45 23.47 1.20 -33.46
CA GLU A 45 23.08 0.18 -32.46
C GLU A 45 22.27 0.76 -31.28
N ARG A 46 22.27 2.09 -31.09
CA ARG A 46 21.55 2.76 -30.00
C ARG A 46 20.21 3.35 -30.45
N LEU A 47 19.90 3.32 -31.73
CA LEU A 47 18.59 3.73 -32.24
C LEU A 47 17.51 2.68 -31.89
N PRO A 48 16.26 3.13 -31.66
CA PRO A 48 15.78 4.52 -31.69
C PRO A 48 15.93 5.25 -30.35
N LYS A 49 16.56 4.66 -29.33
CA LYS A 49 16.61 5.22 -27.96
C LYS A 49 17.50 6.46 -27.83
N ALA A 50 18.65 6.48 -28.52
CA ALA A 50 19.55 7.62 -28.57
C ALA A 50 19.60 8.17 -30.01
N ARG A 51 18.93 9.30 -30.23
CA ARG A 51 18.85 9.99 -31.53
C ARG A 51 19.68 11.26 -31.59
N VAL A 52 20.05 11.82 -30.43
CA VAL A 52 20.90 13.01 -30.34
C VAL A 52 22.35 12.59 -30.15
N VAL A 53 23.25 13.19 -30.93
CA VAL A 53 24.70 12.98 -30.84
C VAL A 53 25.36 14.32 -30.51
N VAL A 54 26.00 14.40 -29.35
CA VAL A 54 26.72 15.61 -28.90
C VAL A 54 28.20 15.49 -29.29
N CYS A 55 28.67 16.44 -30.09
CA CYS A 55 29.98 16.45 -30.71
C CYS A 55 30.82 17.62 -30.18
N PHE A 56 31.71 17.32 -29.22
CA PHE A 56 32.85 18.18 -28.88
C PHE A 56 34.00 17.87 -29.84
N CYS A 57 33.85 18.31 -31.09
CA CYS A 57 34.74 17.94 -32.19
C CYS A 57 35.11 19.16 -33.03
N GLU A 58 36.27 19.12 -33.68
CA GLU A 58 36.64 20.10 -34.70
C GLU A 58 35.84 19.91 -36.00
N GLY A 59 35.80 20.95 -36.83
CA GLY A 59 35.01 20.97 -38.07
C GLY A 59 35.30 19.79 -39.00
N MET A 60 36.57 19.41 -39.19
CA MET A 60 36.93 18.28 -40.07
C MET A 60 36.42 16.93 -39.57
N THR A 61 36.35 16.73 -38.25
CA THR A 61 35.75 15.53 -37.67
C THR A 61 34.24 15.50 -37.93
N VAL A 62 33.55 16.63 -37.78
CA VAL A 62 32.10 16.73 -38.10
C VAL A 62 31.86 16.46 -39.58
N ARG A 63 32.67 17.04 -40.48
CA ARG A 63 32.63 16.74 -41.92
C ARG A 63 32.82 15.25 -42.19
N GLY A 64 33.78 14.60 -41.53
CA GLY A 64 34.00 13.15 -41.61
C GLY A 64 32.79 12.32 -41.19
N ILE A 65 32.06 12.76 -40.15
CA ILE A 65 30.80 12.16 -39.72
C ILE A 65 29.74 12.32 -40.81
N LEU A 66 29.55 13.53 -41.36
CA LEU A 66 28.57 13.80 -42.41
C LEU A 66 28.83 12.99 -43.70
N ILE A 67 30.10 12.87 -44.11
CA ILE A 67 30.52 12.02 -45.23
C ILE A 67 30.10 10.57 -44.99
N ALA A 68 30.39 10.06 -43.79
CA ALA A 68 30.04 8.70 -43.43
C ALA A 68 28.51 8.52 -43.33
N MET A 69 27.78 9.57 -42.92
CA MET A 69 26.31 9.55 -42.87
C MET A 69 25.70 9.36 -44.25
N ARG A 70 26.22 10.09 -45.24
CA ARG A 70 25.83 9.92 -46.64
C ARG A 70 26.19 8.52 -47.17
N ARG A 71 27.43 8.09 -46.94
CA ARG A 71 27.93 6.78 -47.42
C ARG A 71 27.12 5.60 -46.88
N LEU A 72 26.67 5.68 -45.62
CA LEU A 72 25.87 4.64 -44.97
C LEU A 72 24.36 4.84 -45.08
N GLY A 73 23.90 5.92 -45.71
CA GLY A 73 22.48 6.21 -45.92
C GLY A 73 21.69 6.46 -44.64
N VAL A 74 22.27 7.14 -43.64
CA VAL A 74 21.63 7.43 -42.33
C VAL A 74 21.05 8.85 -42.24
N LEU A 75 20.53 9.34 -43.37
CA LEU A 75 19.94 10.68 -43.49
C LEU A 75 18.75 10.85 -42.54
N GLY A 76 18.81 11.85 -41.65
CA GLY A 76 17.70 12.19 -40.74
C GLY A 76 17.47 11.21 -39.58
N GLU A 77 18.35 10.23 -39.37
CA GLU A 77 18.25 9.32 -38.22
C GLU A 77 18.72 9.99 -36.91
N PHE A 78 19.75 10.83 -37.00
CA PHE A 78 20.39 11.52 -35.88
C PHE A 78 20.22 13.04 -35.95
N LEU A 79 20.12 13.65 -34.77
CA LEU A 79 20.28 15.09 -34.57
C LEU A 79 21.69 15.35 -34.03
N LEU A 80 22.48 16.17 -34.72
CA LEU A 80 23.81 16.55 -34.26
C LEU A 80 23.75 17.82 -33.42
N ILE A 81 24.37 17.79 -32.25
CA ILE A 81 24.61 18.98 -31.42
C ILE A 81 26.12 19.20 -31.35
N GLY A 82 26.57 20.39 -31.75
CA GLY A 82 27.95 20.76 -31.89
C GLY A 82 28.46 21.72 -30.82
N SER A 83 29.75 21.61 -30.52
CA SER A 83 30.54 22.76 -30.09
C SER A 83 30.84 23.72 -31.26
N ASP A 84 31.54 24.82 -30.99
CA ASP A 84 31.95 25.87 -31.94
C ASP A 84 32.84 25.45 -33.12
N GLY A 85 33.31 24.19 -33.15
CA GLY A 85 34.17 23.66 -34.22
C GLY A 85 33.58 23.71 -35.64
N TRP A 86 32.26 23.80 -35.78
CA TRP A 86 31.54 23.90 -37.06
C TRP A 86 30.42 24.94 -37.05
N ALA A 87 30.39 25.81 -36.03
CA ALA A 87 29.44 26.91 -36.01
C ALA A 87 29.85 27.95 -37.06
N ASP A 88 28.94 28.26 -37.99
CA ASP A 88 29.13 29.29 -39.01
C ASP A 88 30.34 29.01 -39.94
N ARG A 89 30.56 27.73 -40.25
CA ARG A 89 31.62 27.26 -41.16
C ARG A 89 31.02 26.47 -42.31
N ASP A 90 30.76 27.16 -43.42
CA ASP A 90 30.16 26.55 -44.60
C ASP A 90 31.03 25.44 -45.20
N GLU A 91 32.36 25.60 -45.16
CA GLU A 91 33.32 24.60 -45.64
C GLU A 91 33.18 23.22 -44.95
N VAL A 92 32.63 23.16 -43.73
CA VAL A 92 32.42 21.90 -43.01
C VAL A 92 31.25 21.14 -43.61
N ILE A 93 30.16 21.85 -43.92
CA ILE A 93 28.90 21.26 -44.41
C ILE A 93 28.80 21.22 -45.92
N GLU A 94 29.68 21.92 -46.65
CA GLU A 94 29.63 22.05 -48.11
C GLU A 94 29.54 20.67 -48.79
N GLY A 95 28.45 20.46 -49.52
CA GLY A 95 28.10 19.23 -50.21
C GLY A 95 27.40 18.18 -49.35
N TYR A 96 27.25 18.37 -48.03
CA TYR A 96 26.62 17.44 -47.05
C TYR A 96 25.54 18.11 -46.20
N GLU A 97 24.95 19.19 -46.70
CA GLU A 97 23.93 19.99 -46.03
C GLU A 97 22.67 19.17 -45.66
N PRO A 98 22.16 18.25 -46.53
CA PRO A 98 21.01 17.42 -46.17
C PRO A 98 21.25 16.55 -44.93
N GLU A 99 22.48 16.02 -44.75
CA GLU A 99 22.87 15.20 -43.61
C GLU A 99 23.04 16.02 -42.32
N ALA A 100 23.45 17.29 -42.44
CA ALA A 100 23.62 18.20 -41.31
C ALA A 100 22.33 18.92 -40.90
N ASN A 101 21.29 18.88 -41.74
CA ASN A 101 20.04 19.61 -41.56
C ASN A 101 19.39 19.37 -40.18
N GLY A 102 18.97 20.46 -39.55
CA GLY A 102 18.39 20.50 -38.21
C GLY A 102 19.41 20.45 -37.09
N GLY A 103 20.71 20.26 -37.39
CA GLY A 103 21.77 20.29 -36.39
C GLY A 103 21.83 21.61 -35.64
N ILE A 104 22.19 21.55 -34.36
CA ILE A 104 22.34 22.70 -33.47
C ILE A 104 23.82 22.85 -33.14
N THR A 105 24.32 24.07 -33.11
CA THR A 105 25.71 24.35 -32.76
C THR A 105 25.80 25.64 -31.97
N ILE A 106 26.86 25.79 -31.19
CA ILE A 106 27.11 27.00 -30.38
C ILE A 106 28.26 27.78 -31.00
N LYS A 107 28.13 29.10 -31.10
CA LYS A 107 29.13 30.02 -31.60
C LYS A 107 29.52 30.96 -30.47
N LEU A 108 30.80 31.25 -30.29
CA LEU A 108 31.22 32.34 -29.40
C LEU A 108 30.65 33.66 -29.95
N GLN A 109 29.91 34.38 -29.12
CA GLN A 109 29.27 35.62 -29.56
C GLN A 109 30.33 36.69 -29.84
N SER A 110 30.42 37.11 -31.09
CA SER A 110 31.29 38.20 -31.53
C SER A 110 30.60 38.98 -32.64
N PRO A 111 30.48 40.31 -32.50
CA PRO A 111 30.00 41.15 -33.58
C PRO A 111 31.04 41.31 -34.68
N GLU A 112 30.59 41.78 -35.83
CA GLU A 112 31.47 42.19 -36.93
C GLU A 112 32.24 43.46 -36.55
N VAL A 113 33.53 43.48 -36.89
CA VAL A 113 34.42 44.62 -36.61
C VAL A 113 34.59 45.48 -37.85
N LEU A 114 33.71 46.47 -38.02
CA LEU A 114 33.65 47.33 -39.20
C LEU A 114 34.99 48.05 -39.49
N SER A 115 35.74 48.42 -38.45
CA SER A 115 37.05 49.06 -38.62
C SER A 115 38.09 48.13 -39.25
N PHE A 116 37.96 46.82 -39.05
CA PHE A 116 38.82 45.83 -39.69
C PHE A 116 38.41 45.64 -41.15
N ASP A 117 37.13 45.62 -41.46
CA ASP A 117 36.63 45.53 -42.84
C ASP A 117 37.13 46.69 -43.69
N ASP A 118 36.96 47.91 -43.17
CA ASP A 118 37.44 49.14 -43.80
C ASP A 118 38.95 49.14 -44.05
N TYR A 119 39.71 48.46 -43.20
CA TYR A 119 41.16 48.32 -43.31
C TYR A 119 41.53 47.21 -44.31
N TYR A 120 40.93 46.03 -44.18
CA TYR A 120 41.24 44.83 -44.94
C TYR A 120 40.88 44.99 -46.41
N LEU A 121 39.71 45.53 -46.72
CA LEU A 121 39.22 45.70 -48.09
C LEU A 121 40.05 46.70 -48.91
N LYS A 122 40.79 47.60 -48.24
CA LYS A 122 41.71 48.55 -48.87
C LYS A 122 43.10 47.98 -49.13
N LEU A 123 43.41 46.77 -48.67
CA LEU A 123 44.70 46.15 -48.89
C LEU A 123 44.89 45.80 -50.37
N ARG A 124 46.07 46.15 -50.89
CA ARG A 124 46.48 45.82 -52.26
C ARG A 124 47.82 45.10 -52.27
N LEU A 125 48.03 44.30 -53.31
CA LEU A 125 49.23 43.48 -53.48
C LEU A 125 50.51 44.33 -53.48
N ASP A 126 50.46 45.52 -54.08
CA ASP A 126 51.58 46.47 -54.19
C ASP A 126 51.86 47.26 -52.91
N THR A 127 50.83 47.50 -52.09
CA THR A 127 50.92 48.35 -50.88
C THR A 127 51.29 47.56 -49.63
N ASN A 128 50.86 46.30 -49.51
CA ASN A 128 51.03 45.52 -48.28
C ASN A 128 52.37 44.78 -48.24
N THR A 129 53.47 45.51 -48.12
CA THR A 129 54.84 44.93 -48.07
C THR A 129 55.24 44.39 -46.70
N ARG A 130 54.45 44.67 -45.65
CA ARG A 130 54.72 44.23 -44.27
C ARG A 130 54.37 42.78 -43.99
N ASN A 131 53.42 42.20 -44.76
CA ASN A 131 52.96 40.83 -44.56
C ASN A 131 53.64 39.92 -45.59
N PRO A 132 54.58 39.04 -45.18
CA PRO A 132 55.35 38.24 -46.11
C PRO A 132 54.52 37.19 -46.87
N TRP A 133 53.35 36.79 -46.35
CA TRP A 133 52.48 35.78 -46.97
C TRP A 133 51.31 36.36 -47.78
N PHE A 134 51.20 37.69 -47.85
CA PHE A 134 50.13 38.33 -48.60
C PHE A 134 50.17 38.04 -50.10
N PRO A 135 51.35 37.97 -50.76
CA PRO A 135 51.45 37.54 -52.15
C PRO A 135 50.97 36.10 -52.40
N GLU A 136 51.28 35.16 -51.50
CA GLU A 136 50.81 33.77 -51.58
C GLU A 136 49.31 33.68 -51.37
N PHE A 137 48.78 34.41 -50.38
CA PHE A 137 47.35 34.54 -50.16
C PHE A 137 46.64 35.07 -51.41
N TRP A 138 47.13 36.15 -52.03
CA TRP A 138 46.55 36.75 -53.23
C TRP A 138 46.51 35.74 -54.39
N GLN A 139 47.61 35.03 -54.62
CA GLN A 139 47.71 34.00 -55.65
C GLN A 139 46.72 32.86 -55.42
N HIS A 140 46.61 32.36 -54.19
CA HIS A 140 45.68 31.28 -53.84
C HIS A 140 44.21 31.73 -53.88
N ARG A 141 43.90 32.93 -53.38
CA ARG A 141 42.52 33.44 -53.33
C ARG A 141 41.94 33.72 -54.71
N PHE A 142 42.74 34.29 -55.60
CA PHE A 142 42.33 34.66 -56.96
C PHE A 142 42.77 33.65 -58.04
N GLN A 143 43.42 32.55 -57.63
CA GLN A 143 43.90 31.48 -58.52
C GLN A 143 44.76 32.03 -59.67
N CYS A 144 45.69 32.94 -59.34
CA CYS A 144 46.57 33.63 -60.27
C CYS A 144 48.03 33.56 -59.80
N ARG A 145 49.00 33.89 -60.67
CA ARG A 145 50.43 33.97 -60.37
C ARG A 145 50.94 35.40 -60.48
N ILE A 146 52.05 35.70 -59.80
CA ILE A 146 52.71 37.01 -59.82
C ILE A 146 54.09 36.85 -60.49
N PRO A 147 54.20 37.04 -61.83
CA PRO A 147 55.43 36.80 -62.55
C PRO A 147 56.60 37.66 -62.05
N GLY A 148 57.74 37.02 -61.77
CA GLY A 148 58.96 37.71 -61.34
C GLY A 148 58.98 38.10 -59.86
N HIS A 149 57.96 37.73 -59.08
CA HIS A 149 57.99 37.84 -57.62
C HIS A 149 58.73 36.63 -57.00
N PRO A 150 59.51 36.78 -55.91
CA PRO A 150 60.22 35.66 -55.28
C PRO A 150 59.33 34.49 -54.83
N LEU A 151 58.05 34.76 -54.58
CA LEU A 151 57.03 33.82 -54.09
C LEU A 151 56.05 33.39 -55.20
N GLU A 152 56.45 33.48 -56.48
CA GLU A 152 55.62 33.06 -57.61
C GLU A 152 55.25 31.57 -57.50
N ASN A 153 53.95 31.26 -57.62
CA ASN A 153 53.46 29.89 -57.70
C ASN A 153 53.16 29.51 -59.17
N PRO A 154 53.99 28.68 -59.81
CA PRO A 154 53.83 28.34 -61.22
C PRO A 154 52.64 27.42 -61.53
N ASN A 155 51.95 26.89 -60.51
CA ASN A 155 50.75 26.06 -60.72
C ASN A 155 49.55 26.87 -61.25
N PHE A 156 49.54 28.18 -61.04
CA PHE A 156 48.49 29.06 -61.55
C PHE A 156 48.85 29.61 -62.93
N GLN A 157 47.92 29.50 -63.89
CA GLN A 157 48.17 29.90 -65.28
C GLN A 157 47.91 31.38 -65.55
N LYS A 158 46.96 31.99 -64.83
CA LYS A 158 46.53 33.37 -65.01
C LYS A 158 47.47 34.33 -64.28
N ASN A 159 47.88 35.44 -64.90
CA ASN A 159 48.64 36.48 -64.21
C ASN A 159 47.69 37.34 -63.35
N CYS A 160 48.10 37.66 -62.12
CA CYS A 160 47.40 38.63 -61.29
C CYS A 160 47.56 40.04 -61.88
N THR A 161 46.49 40.81 -61.89
CA THR A 161 46.44 42.19 -62.40
C THR A 161 46.76 43.23 -61.32
N GLY A 162 46.60 42.87 -60.04
CA GLY A 162 46.74 43.77 -58.91
C GLY A 162 45.50 44.64 -58.64
N ASN A 163 44.48 44.54 -59.50
CA ASN A 163 43.19 45.22 -59.37
C ASN A 163 42.07 44.29 -58.91
N GLU A 164 42.38 43.04 -58.55
CA GLU A 164 41.38 42.13 -57.96
C GLU A 164 40.82 42.71 -56.65
N THR A 165 39.53 42.48 -56.38
CA THR A 165 38.83 43.06 -55.23
C THR A 165 38.73 42.04 -54.10
N LEU A 166 39.04 42.45 -52.87
CA LEU A 166 38.84 41.61 -51.68
C LEU A 166 37.38 41.60 -51.19
N GLU A 167 36.53 42.46 -51.75
CA GLU A 167 35.10 42.57 -51.41
C GLU A 167 34.30 41.35 -51.89
N GLU A 168 34.70 40.76 -53.02
CA GLU A 168 34.02 39.62 -53.60
C GLU A 168 34.11 38.39 -52.68
N ASN A 169 32.96 37.86 -52.24
CA ASN A 169 32.85 36.75 -51.29
C ASN A 169 33.66 36.98 -50.00
N TYR A 170 33.70 38.22 -49.52
CA TYR A 170 34.26 38.54 -48.22
C TYR A 170 33.37 37.99 -47.10
N VAL A 171 33.96 37.20 -46.20
CA VAL A 171 33.34 36.73 -44.96
C VAL A 171 34.32 37.00 -43.84
N GLN A 172 33.94 37.82 -42.87
CA GLN A 172 34.78 38.12 -41.72
C GLN A 172 34.88 36.90 -40.78
N ASP A 173 36.05 36.65 -40.23
CA ASP A 173 36.22 35.60 -39.22
C ASP A 173 35.40 35.92 -37.97
N SER A 174 34.51 35.00 -37.58
CA SER A 174 33.71 35.06 -36.36
C SER A 174 34.51 35.27 -35.07
N LYS A 175 35.82 35.00 -35.06
CA LYS A 175 36.68 35.15 -33.87
C LYS A 175 37.55 36.40 -33.92
N MET A 176 37.43 37.25 -34.94
CA MET A 176 38.25 38.45 -35.12
C MET A 176 38.19 39.39 -33.91
N GLY A 177 37.00 39.58 -33.33
CA GLY A 177 36.83 40.44 -32.16
C GLY A 177 37.63 40.00 -30.94
N PHE A 178 37.75 38.68 -30.71
CA PHE A 178 38.55 38.12 -29.61
C PHE A 178 40.05 38.39 -29.79
N VAL A 179 40.55 38.35 -31.02
CA VAL A 179 41.97 38.66 -31.31
C VAL A 179 42.27 40.12 -30.94
N ILE A 180 41.37 41.05 -31.30
CA ILE A 180 41.54 42.47 -30.96
C ILE A 180 41.43 42.69 -29.46
N ASN A 181 40.47 42.05 -28.80
CA ASN A 181 40.33 42.11 -27.34
C ASN A 181 41.56 41.56 -26.62
N ALA A 182 42.21 40.51 -27.13
CA ALA A 182 43.47 40.00 -26.57
C ALA A 182 44.62 41.02 -26.68
N ILE A 183 44.69 41.74 -27.81
CA ILE A 183 45.66 42.85 -27.99
C ILE A 183 45.36 43.98 -26.99
N TYR A 184 44.09 44.34 -26.81
CA TYR A 184 43.67 45.35 -25.84
C TYR A 184 43.94 44.91 -24.40
N ALA A 185 43.73 43.64 -24.05
CA ALA A 185 44.08 43.12 -22.73
C ALA A 185 45.58 43.30 -22.44
N MET A 186 46.44 42.99 -23.41
CA MET A 186 47.88 43.22 -23.28
C MET A 186 48.21 44.71 -23.15
N ALA A 187 47.57 45.57 -23.96
CA ALA A 187 47.78 47.02 -23.91
C ALA A 187 47.36 47.62 -22.56
N HIS A 188 46.17 47.27 -22.07
CA HIS A 188 45.65 47.71 -20.77
C HIS A 188 46.47 47.14 -19.61
N GLY A 189 46.90 45.88 -19.68
CA GLY A 189 47.80 45.29 -18.68
C GLY A 189 49.14 46.03 -18.58
N LEU A 190 49.76 46.34 -19.72
CA LEU A 190 50.99 47.13 -19.77
C LEU A 190 50.78 48.58 -19.31
N GLN A 191 49.65 49.19 -19.65
CA GLN A 191 49.29 50.53 -19.20
C GLN A 191 49.08 50.58 -17.68
N ASN A 192 48.38 49.60 -17.11
CA ASN A 192 48.16 49.49 -15.66
C ASN A 192 49.48 49.27 -14.92
N MET A 193 50.35 48.41 -15.46
CA MET A 193 51.71 48.22 -14.94
C MET A 193 52.53 49.51 -14.99
N HIS A 194 52.48 50.24 -16.11
CA HIS A 194 53.19 51.51 -16.28
C HIS A 194 52.67 52.60 -15.33
N HIS A 195 51.36 52.76 -15.21
CA HIS A 195 50.76 53.72 -14.25
C HIS A 195 51.15 53.40 -12.80
N SER A 196 51.28 52.12 -12.45
CA SER A 196 51.65 51.70 -11.10
C SER A 196 53.15 51.80 -10.82
N LEU A 197 54.02 51.51 -11.79
CA LEU A 197 55.47 51.42 -11.57
C LEU A 197 56.25 52.66 -12.05
N CYS A 198 55.70 53.42 -12.98
CA CYS A 198 56.31 54.60 -13.61
C CYS A 198 55.38 55.83 -13.56
N PRO A 199 54.84 56.22 -12.38
CA PRO A 199 53.86 57.30 -12.29
C PRO A 199 54.44 58.63 -12.81
N GLY A 200 53.74 59.25 -13.77
CA GLY A 200 54.13 60.53 -14.38
C GLY A 200 55.32 60.49 -15.35
N HIS A 201 55.84 59.31 -15.68
CA HIS A 201 56.95 59.15 -16.62
C HIS A 201 56.45 58.88 -18.05
N VAL A 202 56.99 59.56 -19.06
CA VAL A 202 56.67 59.26 -20.48
C VAL A 202 57.58 58.13 -20.97
N GLY A 203 56.99 57.05 -21.49
CA GLY A 203 57.73 55.84 -21.90
C GLY A 203 58.21 54.99 -20.72
N LEU A 204 59.04 53.98 -21.00
CA LEU A 204 59.50 53.00 -20.00
C LEU A 204 60.53 53.61 -19.02
N CYS A 205 60.25 53.51 -17.72
CA CYS A 205 61.21 53.79 -16.65
C CYS A 205 62.03 52.54 -16.28
N ASP A 206 63.02 52.69 -15.41
CA ASP A 206 63.94 51.59 -15.04
C ASP A 206 63.24 50.42 -14.34
N ALA A 207 62.11 50.67 -13.67
CA ALA A 207 61.30 49.61 -13.04
C ALA A 207 60.66 48.63 -14.05
N MET A 208 60.66 48.96 -15.35
CA MET A 208 60.14 48.12 -16.44
C MET A 208 61.25 47.68 -17.42
N LYS A 209 62.54 47.79 -17.05
CA LYS A 209 63.69 47.43 -17.89
C LYS A 209 64.59 46.39 -17.19
N PRO A 210 64.43 45.08 -17.44
CA PRO A 210 63.41 44.44 -18.27
C PRO A 210 62.05 44.31 -17.55
N ILE A 211 61.01 43.93 -18.30
CA ILE A 211 59.68 43.66 -17.74
C ILE A 211 59.68 42.28 -17.08
N ASP A 212 59.22 42.21 -15.83
CA ASP A 212 58.97 40.95 -15.11
C ASP A 212 57.60 40.37 -15.52
N GLY A 213 57.62 39.18 -16.13
CA GLY A 213 56.41 38.49 -16.59
C GLY A 213 55.45 38.11 -15.48
N SER A 214 55.95 37.83 -14.26
CA SER A 214 55.09 37.49 -13.11
C SER A 214 54.28 38.70 -12.66
N LYS A 215 54.93 39.87 -12.60
CA LYS A 215 54.24 41.13 -12.30
C LYS A 215 53.26 41.51 -13.39
N LEU A 216 53.64 41.34 -14.67
CA LEU A 216 52.73 41.61 -15.78
C LEU A 216 51.46 40.75 -15.70
N LEU A 217 51.59 39.46 -15.33
CA LEU A 217 50.44 38.58 -15.12
C LEU A 217 49.47 39.11 -14.05
N GLU A 218 49.99 39.62 -12.93
CA GLU A 218 49.15 40.22 -11.88
C GLU A 218 48.35 41.44 -12.39
N PHE A 219 48.94 42.26 -13.26
CA PHE A 219 48.25 43.40 -13.87
C PHE A 219 47.26 42.98 -14.97
N LEU A 220 47.56 41.92 -15.72
CA LEU A 220 46.66 41.36 -16.73
C LEU A 220 45.39 40.79 -16.09
N LEU A 221 45.53 39.97 -15.03
CA LEU A 221 44.38 39.37 -14.33
C LEU A 221 43.45 40.42 -13.68
N LYS A 222 43.96 41.61 -13.37
CA LYS A 222 43.18 42.71 -12.78
C LYS A 222 42.72 43.75 -13.82
N SER A 223 42.98 43.51 -15.10
CA SER A 223 42.56 44.43 -16.16
C SER A 223 41.07 44.27 -16.45
N SER A 224 40.37 45.40 -16.55
CA SER A 224 39.01 45.48 -17.09
C SER A 224 38.97 46.62 -18.13
N PHE A 225 38.32 46.38 -19.25
CA PHE A 225 38.15 47.34 -20.33
C PHE A 225 36.93 47.02 -21.18
N ILE A 226 36.46 48.00 -21.95
CA ILE A 226 35.38 47.80 -22.92
C ILE A 226 35.99 47.25 -24.21
N GLY A 227 35.59 46.05 -24.60
CA GLY A 227 36.03 45.38 -25.82
C GLY A 227 35.41 45.97 -27.09
N VAL A 228 35.82 45.45 -28.25
CA VAL A 228 35.31 45.90 -29.56
C VAL A 228 33.81 45.69 -29.76
N SER A 229 33.21 44.79 -28.97
CA SER A 229 31.78 44.51 -28.97
C SER A 229 30.96 45.48 -28.10
N GLY A 230 31.61 46.43 -27.42
CA GLY A 230 30.95 47.31 -26.44
C GLY A 230 30.75 46.66 -25.07
N GLU A 231 31.20 45.43 -24.89
CA GLU A 231 31.04 44.65 -23.66
C GLU A 231 32.27 44.76 -22.76
N GLU A 232 32.05 44.65 -21.44
CA GLU A 232 33.14 44.63 -20.47
C GLU A 232 33.89 43.29 -20.53
N VAL A 233 35.21 43.37 -20.74
CA VAL A 233 36.14 42.25 -20.72
C VAL A 233 36.89 42.28 -19.40
N TRP A 234 36.80 41.20 -18.64
CA TRP A 234 37.51 40.98 -17.37
C TRP A 234 37.87 39.50 -17.25
N PHE A 235 38.73 39.17 -16.28
CA PHE A 235 39.23 37.82 -16.04
C PHE A 235 38.92 37.36 -14.63
N ASP A 236 38.55 36.09 -14.47
CA ASP A 236 38.40 35.47 -13.16
C ASP A 236 39.77 35.12 -12.52
N GLU A 237 39.76 34.50 -11.34
CA GLU A 237 40.98 34.09 -10.63
C GLU A 237 41.85 33.09 -11.42
N LYS A 238 41.27 32.41 -12.42
CA LYS A 238 41.96 31.45 -13.30
C LYS A 238 42.43 32.09 -14.61
N GLY A 239 42.03 33.33 -14.89
CA GLY A 239 42.36 34.02 -16.12
C GLY A 239 41.34 33.79 -17.25
N ASP A 240 40.15 33.28 -16.93
CA ASP A 240 39.08 33.03 -17.89
C ASP A 240 38.13 34.23 -17.98
N ALA A 241 37.77 34.62 -19.19
CA ALA A 241 36.76 35.65 -19.45
C ALA A 241 35.35 35.05 -19.45
N PRO A 242 34.29 35.82 -19.08
CA PRO A 242 32.93 35.31 -19.08
C PRO A 242 32.50 34.85 -20.49
N GLY A 243 32.00 33.61 -20.57
CA GLY A 243 31.56 33.01 -21.83
C GLY A 243 30.21 33.56 -22.29
N ARG A 244 30.15 33.95 -23.56
CA ARG A 244 28.91 34.36 -24.25
C ARG A 244 28.78 33.57 -25.54
N TYR A 245 27.60 32.99 -25.77
CA TYR A 245 27.39 32.15 -26.94
C TYR A 245 26.10 32.51 -27.67
N ASP A 246 26.17 32.48 -28.99
CA ASP A 246 25.04 32.41 -29.89
C ASP A 246 24.73 30.95 -30.20
N ILE A 247 23.46 30.62 -30.35
CA ILE A 247 22.97 29.27 -30.66
C ILE A 247 22.45 29.31 -32.09
N MET A 248 23.04 28.48 -32.93
CA MET A 248 22.75 28.40 -34.35
C MET A 248 22.09 27.07 -34.67
N ASN A 249 21.17 27.09 -35.63
CA ASN A 249 20.55 25.89 -36.17
C ASN A 249 20.72 25.88 -37.69
N LEU A 250 21.16 24.75 -38.24
CA LEU A 250 21.30 24.61 -39.68
C LEU A 250 19.93 24.31 -40.31
N GLN A 251 19.44 25.25 -41.10
CA GLN A 251 18.07 25.21 -41.64
C GLN A 251 18.07 25.11 -43.16
N TYR A 252 17.09 24.38 -43.67
CA TYR A 252 16.71 24.43 -45.08
C TYR A 252 15.86 25.68 -45.32
N ILE A 253 16.40 26.61 -46.12
CA ILE A 253 15.76 27.89 -46.43
C ILE A 253 15.00 27.79 -47.74
N GLU A 254 15.69 27.37 -48.80
CA GLU A 254 15.19 27.31 -50.17
C GLU A 254 15.72 26.05 -50.88
N PRO A 255 15.17 25.66 -52.05
CA PRO A 255 15.70 24.55 -52.85
C PRO A 255 17.21 24.68 -53.07
N ASN A 256 17.96 23.68 -52.59
CA ASN A 256 19.42 23.61 -52.59
C ASN A 256 20.15 24.70 -51.80
N ARG A 257 19.48 25.37 -50.84
CA ARG A 257 20.12 26.36 -49.96
C ARG A 257 19.85 26.05 -48.49
N TYR A 258 20.93 25.87 -47.74
CA TYR A 258 20.94 25.72 -46.29
C TYR A 258 21.74 26.85 -45.68
N ASP A 259 21.36 27.27 -44.47
CA ASP A 259 22.00 28.39 -43.79
C ASP A 259 21.97 28.22 -42.26
N TYR A 260 22.96 28.80 -41.58
CA TYR A 260 22.97 28.84 -40.12
C TYR A 260 22.07 29.97 -39.64
N VAL A 261 20.96 29.61 -39.01
CA VAL A 261 20.01 30.57 -38.48
C VAL A 261 20.22 30.73 -36.97
N HIS A 262 20.34 31.98 -36.52
CA HIS A 262 20.40 32.31 -35.10
C HIS A 262 19.05 32.04 -34.42
N ILE A 263 19.06 31.16 -33.40
CA ILE A 263 17.85 30.72 -32.68
C ILE A 263 17.85 31.08 -31.20
N GLY A 264 18.97 31.55 -30.64
CA GLY A 264 19.06 31.87 -29.22
C GLY A 264 20.45 32.28 -28.76
N THR A 265 20.56 32.64 -27.49
CA THR A 265 21.80 33.09 -26.84
C THR A 265 21.96 32.41 -25.47
N TRP A 266 23.21 32.25 -25.03
CA TRP A 266 23.55 31.83 -23.68
C TRP A 266 24.52 32.83 -23.05
N HIS A 267 24.20 33.27 -21.83
CA HIS A 267 25.03 34.20 -21.06
C HIS A 267 24.92 33.90 -19.56
N GLU A 268 26.05 33.66 -18.90
CA GLU A 268 26.13 33.47 -17.43
C GLU A 268 25.09 32.49 -16.85
N GLY A 269 24.89 31.36 -17.52
CA GLY A 269 23.94 30.32 -17.09
C GLY A 269 22.49 30.56 -17.53
N VAL A 270 22.17 31.69 -18.15
CA VAL A 270 20.85 31.98 -18.71
C VAL A 270 20.81 31.57 -20.18
N LEU A 271 19.99 30.56 -20.49
CA LEU A 271 19.69 30.12 -21.85
C LEU A 271 18.40 30.81 -22.34
N ASN A 272 18.51 31.58 -23.43
CA ASN A 272 17.36 32.18 -24.12
C ASN A 272 17.26 31.58 -25.52
N ILE A 273 16.23 30.79 -25.79
CA ILE A 273 16.05 30.09 -27.07
C ILE A 273 14.61 30.27 -27.57
N ASP A 274 14.46 30.48 -28.87
CA ASP A 274 13.16 30.59 -29.54
C ASP A 274 12.80 29.24 -30.19
N ASP A 275 12.03 28.42 -29.47
CA ASP A 275 11.61 27.09 -29.91
C ASP A 275 10.89 27.10 -31.28
N TYR A 276 10.22 28.19 -31.63
CA TYR A 276 9.50 28.31 -32.91
C TYR A 276 10.42 28.53 -34.10
N ARG A 277 11.64 29.03 -33.87
CA ARG A 277 12.65 29.20 -34.92
C ARG A 277 13.42 27.92 -35.19
N ILE A 278 13.30 26.89 -34.34
CA ILE A 278 14.06 25.66 -34.50
C ILE A 278 13.45 24.79 -35.61
N GLN A 279 14.24 24.47 -36.64
CA GLN A 279 13.83 23.52 -37.66
C GLN A 279 14.37 22.12 -37.33
N MET A 280 13.46 21.18 -37.08
CA MET A 280 13.79 19.77 -36.84
C MET A 280 13.37 18.91 -38.03
N ASN A 281 14.18 17.91 -38.38
CA ASN A 281 13.86 16.99 -39.48
C ASN A 281 12.68 16.06 -39.10
N LYS A 282 11.57 16.15 -39.86
CA LYS A 282 10.33 15.35 -39.80
C LYS A 282 9.60 15.26 -38.44
N SER A 283 8.35 15.76 -38.43
CA SER A 283 7.22 15.36 -37.57
C SER A 283 7.42 15.40 -36.04
N GLY A 284 8.15 16.40 -35.52
CA GLY A 284 8.12 16.77 -34.09
C GLY A 284 9.50 16.83 -33.42
N MET A 285 9.50 17.20 -32.12
CA MET A 285 10.71 17.30 -31.30
C MET A 285 11.37 15.92 -31.10
N VAL A 286 12.68 15.84 -31.34
CA VAL A 286 13.46 14.60 -31.19
C VAL A 286 13.63 14.27 -29.70
N ARG A 287 12.96 13.23 -29.22
CA ARG A 287 13.14 12.71 -27.85
C ARG A 287 14.13 11.55 -27.85
N SER A 288 15.18 11.65 -27.02
CA SER A 288 16.13 10.55 -26.75
C SER A 288 15.94 10.07 -25.31
N VAL A 289 14.99 9.16 -25.10
CA VAL A 289 14.64 8.60 -23.78
C VAL A 289 14.78 7.08 -23.83
N CYS A 290 15.44 6.49 -22.84
CA CYS A 290 15.65 5.03 -22.82
C CYS A 290 14.38 4.26 -22.44
N SER A 291 13.64 4.77 -21.45
CA SER A 291 12.44 4.17 -20.89
C SER A 291 11.36 5.21 -20.68
N GLU A 292 10.14 4.93 -21.12
CA GLU A 292 9.00 5.82 -20.90
C GLU A 292 8.62 5.87 -19.40
N PRO A 293 7.95 6.94 -18.95
CA PRO A 293 7.38 7.02 -17.61
C PRO A 293 6.45 5.85 -17.32
N CYS A 294 6.56 5.26 -16.12
CA CYS A 294 5.75 4.12 -15.74
C CYS A 294 4.28 4.49 -15.50
N LEU A 295 3.39 3.53 -15.77
CA LEU A 295 1.96 3.71 -15.53
C LEU A 295 1.65 3.66 -14.03
N LYS A 296 0.45 4.14 -13.68
CA LYS A 296 -0.08 4.06 -12.31
C LYS A 296 -0.04 2.63 -11.78
N GLY A 297 0.42 2.46 -10.54
CA GLY A 297 0.58 1.15 -9.92
C GLY A 297 1.82 0.37 -10.34
N GLN A 298 2.72 1.01 -11.10
CA GLN A 298 4.00 0.44 -11.50
C GLN A 298 5.15 1.26 -10.93
N ILE A 299 6.25 0.57 -10.63
CA ILE A 299 7.51 1.15 -10.17
C ILE A 299 8.59 0.98 -11.23
N LYS A 300 9.57 1.87 -11.21
CA LYS A 300 10.79 1.80 -11.99
C LYS A 300 11.72 0.76 -11.38
N VAL A 301 12.20 -0.16 -12.20
CA VAL A 301 13.21 -1.15 -11.80
C VAL A 301 14.40 -1.05 -12.75
N ILE A 302 15.56 -0.72 -12.21
CA ILE A 302 16.82 -0.61 -12.97
C ILE A 302 17.57 -1.95 -12.85
N ARG A 303 17.92 -2.56 -13.99
CA ARG A 303 18.66 -3.83 -14.00
C ARG A 303 20.13 -3.59 -13.66
N LYS A 304 20.76 -4.55 -12.98
CA LYS A 304 22.19 -4.50 -12.70
C LYS A 304 22.98 -4.44 -14.02
N GLY A 305 23.79 -3.40 -14.19
CA GLY A 305 24.60 -3.16 -15.39
C GLY A 305 23.95 -2.26 -16.44
N GLU A 306 22.70 -1.82 -16.26
CA GLU A 306 22.07 -0.77 -17.07
C GLU A 306 22.27 0.62 -16.45
N VAL A 307 22.14 1.68 -17.26
CA VAL A 307 22.24 3.08 -16.81
C VAL A 307 20.96 3.53 -16.10
N SER A 308 21.05 4.54 -15.23
CA SER A 308 19.94 5.00 -14.37
C SER A 308 18.66 5.40 -15.12
N CYS A 309 18.77 5.91 -16.35
CA CYS A 309 17.64 6.33 -17.17
C CYS A 309 16.95 5.16 -17.90
N CYS A 310 17.51 3.96 -17.86
CA CYS A 310 16.94 2.76 -18.43
C CYS A 310 16.31 1.92 -17.32
N TRP A 311 15.00 2.06 -17.15
CA TRP A 311 14.21 1.25 -16.22
C TRP A 311 13.19 0.39 -16.95
N ILE A 312 12.75 -0.69 -16.30
CA ILE A 312 11.54 -1.41 -16.68
C ILE A 312 10.43 -1.09 -15.67
N CYS A 313 9.21 -0.97 -16.17
CA CYS A 313 8.06 -0.73 -15.31
C CYS A 313 7.49 -2.06 -14.82
N THR A 314 7.44 -2.25 -13.51
CA THR A 314 6.95 -3.46 -12.87
C THR A 314 5.73 -3.14 -12.01
N ALA A 315 4.64 -3.90 -12.16
CA ALA A 315 3.43 -3.70 -11.38
C ALA A 315 3.61 -4.16 -9.92
N CYS A 316 3.07 -3.38 -8.98
CA CYS A 316 2.94 -3.79 -7.59
C CYS A 316 1.92 -4.93 -7.43
N LYS A 317 2.00 -5.68 -6.33
CA LYS A 317 0.99 -6.71 -6.02
C LYS A 317 -0.34 -6.08 -5.60
N GLU A 318 -1.41 -6.87 -5.60
CA GLU A 318 -2.77 -6.39 -5.25
C GLU A 318 -2.88 -5.79 -3.85
N ASN A 319 -2.07 -6.23 -2.89
CA ASN A 319 -2.07 -5.75 -1.51
C ASN A 319 -1.00 -4.68 -1.25
N GLU A 320 -0.33 -4.22 -2.30
CA GLU A 320 0.74 -3.23 -2.24
C GLU A 320 0.29 -1.93 -2.93
N PHE A 321 0.85 -0.82 -2.49
CA PHE A 321 0.69 0.50 -3.09
C PHE A 321 2.08 1.06 -3.44
N VAL A 322 2.13 2.04 -4.33
CA VAL A 322 3.36 2.73 -4.73
C VAL A 322 3.72 3.75 -3.66
N GLN A 323 4.80 3.50 -2.92
CA GLN A 323 5.28 4.43 -1.90
C GLN A 323 6.20 5.50 -2.52
N ASP A 324 7.09 5.06 -3.39
CA ASP A 324 8.00 5.91 -4.17
C ASP A 324 8.16 5.31 -5.57
N GLU A 325 8.85 6.02 -6.47
CA GLU A 325 9.01 5.58 -7.86
C GLU A 325 9.70 4.22 -8.02
N PHE A 326 10.38 3.70 -6.99
CA PHE A 326 11.17 2.47 -7.04
C PHE A 326 10.65 1.36 -6.10
N THR A 327 9.67 1.66 -5.25
CA THR A 327 9.28 0.79 -4.13
C THR A 327 7.77 0.64 -3.99
N CYS A 328 7.31 -0.61 -4.05
CA CYS A 328 5.98 -1.02 -3.64
C CYS A 328 5.97 -1.38 -2.15
N LYS A 329 4.98 -0.92 -1.40
CA LYS A 329 4.81 -1.23 0.01
C LYS A 329 3.47 -1.92 0.27
N ALA A 330 3.49 -3.00 1.04
CA ALA A 330 2.28 -3.74 1.42
C ALA A 330 1.47 -2.98 2.48
N CYS A 331 0.13 -3.01 2.35
CA CYS A 331 -0.78 -2.53 3.38
C CYS A 331 -0.78 -3.44 4.62
N GLU A 332 -1.08 -2.85 5.77
CA GLU A 332 -1.23 -3.58 7.03
C GLU A 332 -2.50 -4.45 7.05
N LEU A 333 -2.54 -5.43 7.96
CA LEU A 333 -3.71 -6.30 8.13
C LEU A 333 -4.96 -5.47 8.47
N GLY A 334 -6.01 -5.66 7.68
CA GLY A 334 -7.26 -4.89 7.80
C GLY A 334 -7.31 -3.63 6.96
N TRP A 335 -6.26 -3.34 6.19
CA TRP A 335 -6.18 -2.23 5.26
C TRP A 335 -5.98 -2.75 3.83
N TRP A 336 -6.49 -2.01 2.85
CA TRP A 336 -6.45 -2.37 1.44
C TRP A 336 -5.97 -1.18 0.60
N PRO A 337 -5.18 -1.37 -0.47
CA PRO A 337 -4.76 -0.25 -1.31
C PRO A 337 -5.95 0.53 -1.87
N ASN A 338 -5.85 1.85 -1.87
CA ASN A 338 -6.83 2.72 -2.50
C ASN A 338 -6.84 2.54 -4.03
N ALA A 339 -7.88 3.05 -4.71
CA ALA A 339 -7.96 3.00 -6.17
C ALA A 339 -6.79 3.72 -6.86
N ASP A 340 -6.14 4.65 -6.15
CA ASP A 340 -4.98 5.37 -6.64
C ASP A 340 -3.64 4.65 -6.47
N LEU A 341 -3.61 3.56 -5.70
CA LEU A 341 -2.39 2.84 -5.31
C LEU A 341 -1.33 3.77 -4.71
N THR A 342 -1.77 4.80 -3.99
CA THR A 342 -0.92 5.78 -3.29
C THR A 342 -0.94 5.59 -1.77
N GLY A 343 -1.89 4.80 -1.26
CA GLY A 343 -2.01 4.53 0.17
C GLY A 343 -2.99 3.40 0.45
N CYS A 344 -3.34 3.24 1.72
CA CYS A 344 -4.22 2.17 2.19
C CYS A 344 -5.46 2.74 2.88
N GLU A 345 -6.60 2.09 2.68
CA GLU A 345 -7.89 2.39 3.28
C GLU A 345 -8.38 1.21 4.14
N PRO A 346 -9.12 1.47 5.23
CA PRO A 346 -9.57 0.40 6.13
C PRO A 346 -10.65 -0.45 5.46
N ILE A 347 -10.51 -1.77 5.53
CA ILE A 347 -11.50 -2.72 5.02
C ILE A 347 -12.76 -2.65 5.89
N PRO A 348 -13.96 -2.54 5.29
CA PRO A 348 -15.21 -2.47 6.05
C PRO A 348 -15.44 -3.75 6.86
N VAL A 349 -15.74 -3.56 8.14
CA VAL A 349 -15.89 -4.67 9.09
C VAL A 349 -17.21 -5.38 8.87
N LYS A 350 -17.15 -6.69 8.59
CA LYS A 350 -18.30 -7.57 8.46
C LYS A 350 -18.72 -8.12 9.82
N TYR A 351 -20.01 -8.20 10.07
CA TYR A 351 -20.61 -8.86 11.22
C TYR A 351 -21.99 -9.39 10.82
N LEU A 352 -22.58 -10.25 11.66
CA LEU A 352 -23.92 -10.77 11.40
C LEU A 352 -24.93 -9.62 11.50
N GLN A 353 -25.55 -9.26 10.38
CA GLN A 353 -26.54 -8.19 10.33
C GLN A 353 -27.94 -8.74 10.57
N TRP A 354 -28.80 -7.95 11.21
CA TRP A 354 -30.22 -8.27 11.42
C TRP A 354 -30.99 -8.46 10.11
N SER A 355 -30.52 -7.87 9.01
CA SER A 355 -31.08 -7.98 7.66
C SER A 355 -30.80 -9.33 6.99
N ASN A 356 -29.86 -10.13 7.50
CA ASN A 356 -29.54 -11.42 6.91
C ASN A 356 -30.72 -12.40 7.11
N ILE A 357 -31.08 -13.16 6.07
CA ILE A 357 -32.22 -14.10 6.07
C ILE A 357 -32.17 -15.04 7.29
N GLU A 358 -31.01 -15.62 7.57
CA GLU A 358 -30.82 -16.52 8.72
C GLU A 358 -31.09 -15.84 10.07
N SER A 359 -30.73 -14.56 10.19
CA SER A 359 -30.98 -13.77 11.41
C SER A 359 -32.46 -13.44 11.55
N ILE A 360 -33.13 -13.09 10.45
CA ILE A 360 -34.58 -12.83 10.43
C ILE A 360 -35.33 -14.08 10.88
N VAL A 361 -35.00 -15.26 10.34
CA VAL A 361 -35.64 -16.53 10.72
C VAL A 361 -35.45 -16.83 12.21
N ALA A 362 -34.22 -16.71 12.71
CA ALA A 362 -33.93 -16.95 14.13
C ALA A 362 -34.67 -15.97 15.07
N VAL A 363 -34.77 -14.69 14.69
CA VAL A 363 -35.48 -13.67 15.45
C VAL A 363 -36.98 -13.90 15.46
N VAL A 364 -37.59 -14.16 14.29
CA VAL A 364 -39.04 -14.44 14.20
C VAL A 364 -39.40 -15.68 15.02
N PHE A 365 -38.60 -16.74 14.93
CA PHE A 365 -38.77 -17.96 15.72
C PHE A 365 -38.69 -17.66 17.23
N SER A 366 -37.74 -16.81 17.64
CA SER A 366 -37.57 -16.39 19.04
C SER A 366 -38.72 -15.53 19.54
N CYS A 367 -39.20 -14.57 18.74
CA CYS A 367 -40.37 -13.75 19.04
C CYS A 367 -41.61 -14.61 19.28
N LEU A 368 -41.87 -15.57 18.37
CA LEU A 368 -43.00 -16.50 18.53
C LEU A 368 -42.85 -17.33 19.82
N GLY A 369 -41.65 -17.84 20.08
CA GLY A 369 -41.31 -18.56 21.31
C GLY A 369 -41.57 -17.75 22.59
N ILE A 370 -41.16 -16.48 22.61
CA ILE A 370 -41.40 -15.55 23.73
C ILE A 370 -42.92 -15.35 23.93
N LEU A 371 -43.66 -15.08 22.87
CA LEU A 371 -45.12 -14.88 22.94
C LEU A 371 -45.82 -16.12 23.52
N VAL A 372 -45.49 -17.32 23.03
CA VAL A 372 -46.06 -18.57 23.55
C VAL A 372 -45.63 -18.81 25.00
N THR A 373 -44.37 -18.53 25.35
CA THR A 373 -43.88 -18.70 26.73
C THR A 373 -44.58 -17.75 27.71
N MET A 374 -44.80 -16.50 27.30
CA MET A 374 -45.56 -15.52 28.10
C MET A 374 -47.02 -15.94 28.27
N PHE A 375 -47.66 -16.43 27.19
CA PHE A 375 -49.01 -16.96 27.24
C PHE A 375 -49.12 -18.16 28.21
N VAL A 376 -48.24 -19.15 28.08
CA VAL A 376 -48.20 -20.31 28.99
C VAL A 376 -47.96 -19.87 30.44
N THR A 377 -47.03 -18.93 30.66
CA THR A 377 -46.74 -18.40 32.00
C THR A 377 -47.96 -17.70 32.60
N LEU A 378 -48.65 -16.86 31.83
CA LEU A 378 -49.88 -16.18 32.24
C LEU A 378 -50.95 -17.19 32.68
N ILE A 379 -51.23 -18.22 31.88
CA ILE A 379 -52.21 -19.26 32.22
C ILE A 379 -51.80 -20.02 33.50
N PHE A 380 -50.52 -20.37 33.65
CA PHE A 380 -50.02 -21.02 34.88
C PHE A 380 -50.13 -20.13 36.13
N VAL A 381 -50.02 -18.82 35.98
CA VAL A 381 -50.15 -17.83 37.08
C VAL A 381 -51.61 -17.61 37.45
N LEU A 382 -52.51 -17.49 36.46
CA LEU A 382 -53.95 -17.33 36.66
C LEU A 382 -54.59 -18.57 37.27
N TYR A 383 -54.29 -19.75 36.72
CA TYR A 383 -54.83 -21.04 37.17
C TYR A 383 -53.93 -21.75 38.18
N ARG A 384 -53.14 -21.00 38.97
CA ARG A 384 -52.15 -21.54 39.92
C ARG A 384 -52.74 -22.51 40.94
N ASP A 385 -54.03 -22.37 41.23
CA ASP A 385 -54.72 -23.15 42.25
C ASP A 385 -55.33 -24.46 41.74
N THR A 386 -55.26 -24.70 40.43
CA THR A 386 -55.78 -25.92 39.81
C THR A 386 -54.98 -27.17 40.21
N PRO A 387 -55.65 -28.33 40.36
CA PRO A 387 -54.99 -29.59 40.70
C PRO A 387 -53.83 -29.99 39.77
N VAL A 388 -53.93 -29.70 38.47
CA VAL A 388 -52.85 -29.94 37.50
C VAL A 388 -51.58 -29.14 37.84
N VAL A 389 -51.70 -27.84 38.11
CA VAL A 389 -50.54 -26.99 38.41
C VAL A 389 -49.95 -27.31 39.79
N LYS A 390 -50.81 -27.56 40.80
CA LYS A 390 -50.38 -27.91 42.16
C LYS A 390 -49.63 -29.24 42.23
N SER A 391 -50.06 -30.25 41.45
CA SER A 391 -49.42 -31.59 41.45
C SER A 391 -48.06 -31.61 40.74
N SER A 392 -47.88 -30.77 39.72
CA SER A 392 -46.67 -30.73 38.86
C SER A 392 -45.45 -29.99 39.45
N SER A 393 -45.39 -29.71 40.75
CA SER A 393 -44.34 -28.90 41.42
C SER A 393 -44.21 -27.50 40.78
N ARG A 394 -45.15 -26.60 41.10
CA ARG A 394 -45.29 -25.26 40.51
C ARG A 394 -43.99 -24.42 40.48
N GLU A 395 -43.20 -24.44 41.55
CA GLU A 395 -41.97 -23.63 41.66
C GLU A 395 -40.90 -24.06 40.63
N LEU A 396 -40.73 -25.36 40.41
CA LEU A 396 -39.82 -25.87 39.37
C LEU A 396 -40.32 -25.55 37.96
N CYS A 397 -41.65 -25.53 37.75
CA CYS A 397 -42.21 -25.16 36.46
C CYS A 397 -41.96 -23.68 36.13
N TYR A 398 -42.02 -22.78 37.12
CA TYR A 398 -41.65 -21.38 36.93
C TYR A 398 -40.15 -21.21 36.62
N ILE A 399 -39.27 -21.97 37.27
CA ILE A 399 -37.82 -21.97 36.93
C ILE A 399 -37.59 -22.44 35.49
N ILE A 400 -38.30 -23.48 35.05
CA ILE A 400 -38.22 -23.96 33.64
C ILE A 400 -38.74 -22.88 32.68
N LEU A 401 -39.89 -22.26 32.95
CA LEU A 401 -40.45 -21.19 32.10
C LEU A 401 -39.51 -19.98 32.03
N ALA A 402 -38.87 -19.60 33.14
CA ALA A 402 -37.86 -18.55 33.16
C ALA A 402 -36.61 -18.91 32.33
N GLY A 403 -36.14 -20.16 32.43
CA GLY A 403 -35.06 -20.67 31.59
C GLY A 403 -35.41 -20.69 30.09
N ILE A 404 -36.64 -21.10 29.75
CA ILE A 404 -37.16 -21.08 28.36
C ILE A 404 -37.22 -19.65 27.83
N PHE A 405 -37.75 -18.72 28.63
CA PHE A 405 -37.80 -17.30 28.27
C PHE A 405 -36.40 -16.75 27.99
N LEU A 406 -35.43 -16.98 28.89
CA LEU A 406 -34.04 -16.56 28.68
C LEU A 406 -33.41 -17.24 27.46
N GLY A 407 -33.77 -18.49 27.18
CA GLY A 407 -33.32 -19.22 25.99
C GLY A 407 -33.78 -18.57 24.69
N TYR A 408 -35.01 -18.06 24.62
CA TYR A 408 -35.49 -17.28 23.47
C TYR A 408 -34.96 -15.83 23.44
N VAL A 409 -34.38 -15.31 24.53
CA VAL A 409 -33.65 -14.04 24.53
C VAL A 409 -32.24 -14.19 23.95
N CYS A 410 -31.62 -15.37 24.07
CA CYS A 410 -30.25 -15.62 23.59
C CYS A 410 -30.00 -15.19 22.13
N PRO A 411 -30.86 -15.50 21.14
CA PRO A 411 -30.62 -15.14 19.74
C PRO A 411 -30.49 -13.63 19.50
N PHE A 412 -31.23 -12.80 20.23
CA PHE A 412 -31.09 -11.34 20.14
C PHE A 412 -29.71 -10.86 20.58
N THR A 413 -29.17 -11.46 21.65
CA THR A 413 -27.82 -11.10 22.13
C THR A 413 -26.73 -11.64 21.22
N LEU A 414 -26.93 -12.81 20.61
CA LEU A 414 -26.00 -13.46 19.68
C LEU A 414 -25.92 -12.77 18.31
N ILE A 415 -27.05 -12.26 17.79
CA ILE A 415 -27.13 -11.56 16.49
C ILE A 415 -26.76 -10.08 16.62
N ALA A 416 -26.90 -9.49 17.81
CA ALA A 416 -26.50 -8.11 18.04
C ALA A 416 -25.03 -7.86 17.65
N LYS A 417 -24.77 -6.67 17.10
CA LYS A 417 -23.41 -6.23 16.78
C LYS A 417 -22.50 -6.48 18.00
N PRO A 418 -21.34 -7.15 17.84
CA PRO A 418 -20.44 -7.40 18.95
C PRO A 418 -19.99 -6.09 19.60
N THR A 419 -20.31 -5.97 20.87
CA THR A 419 -19.96 -4.88 21.77
C THR A 419 -19.56 -5.52 23.09
N THR A 420 -18.87 -4.79 23.96
CA THR A 420 -18.52 -5.32 25.29
C THR A 420 -19.76 -5.85 26.01
N THR A 421 -20.90 -5.17 25.96
CA THR A 421 -22.12 -5.65 26.61
C THR A 421 -22.71 -6.88 25.93
N SER A 422 -22.80 -6.92 24.59
CA SER A 422 -23.39 -8.08 23.90
C SER A 422 -22.53 -9.33 24.07
N CYS A 423 -21.21 -9.23 24.00
CA CYS A 423 -20.31 -10.38 24.18
C CYS A 423 -20.41 -11.01 25.59
N TYR A 424 -20.52 -10.19 26.63
CA TYR A 424 -20.73 -10.70 27.99
C TYR A 424 -22.11 -11.37 28.15
N LEU A 425 -23.17 -10.76 27.59
CA LEU A 425 -24.52 -11.34 27.62
C LEU A 425 -24.59 -12.66 26.85
N GLN A 426 -23.95 -12.76 25.68
CA GLN A 426 -23.87 -14.00 24.91
C GLN A 426 -23.26 -15.13 25.74
N ARG A 427 -22.13 -14.86 26.41
CA ARG A 427 -21.41 -15.85 27.21
C ARG A 427 -22.20 -16.27 28.46
N LEU A 428 -22.95 -15.36 29.07
CA LEU A 428 -23.80 -15.63 30.23
C LEU A 428 -25.07 -16.42 29.87
N LEU A 429 -25.85 -15.92 28.92
CA LEU A 429 -27.22 -16.38 28.68
C LEU A 429 -27.28 -17.78 28.04
N VAL A 430 -26.37 -18.10 27.10
CA VAL A 430 -26.36 -19.40 26.41
C VAL A 430 -26.20 -20.56 27.39
N GLY A 431 -25.24 -20.45 28.30
CA GLY A 431 -24.97 -21.47 29.31
C GLY A 431 -26.06 -21.53 30.39
N LEU A 432 -26.50 -20.36 30.88
CA LEU A 432 -27.41 -20.25 32.02
C LEU A 432 -28.86 -20.65 31.69
N SER A 433 -29.39 -20.24 30.54
CA SER A 433 -30.77 -20.55 30.12
C SER A 433 -31.03 -22.07 30.08
N SER A 434 -30.12 -22.81 29.46
CA SER A 434 -30.15 -24.27 29.38
C SER A 434 -29.99 -24.92 30.77
N ALA A 435 -29.05 -24.42 31.60
CA ALA A 435 -28.83 -24.96 32.94
C ALA A 435 -30.05 -24.77 33.84
N MET A 436 -30.78 -23.65 33.74
CA MET A 436 -32.04 -23.45 34.47
C MET A 436 -33.10 -24.49 34.09
N CYS A 437 -33.29 -24.73 32.79
CA CYS A 437 -34.24 -25.74 32.30
C CYS A 437 -33.87 -27.13 32.80
N TYR A 438 -32.62 -27.55 32.58
CA TYR A 438 -32.19 -28.92 32.89
C TYR A 438 -32.00 -29.18 34.37
N SER A 439 -31.57 -28.20 35.16
CA SER A 439 -31.47 -28.33 36.63
C SER A 439 -32.84 -28.53 37.28
N ALA A 440 -33.86 -27.82 36.80
CA ALA A 440 -35.22 -28.00 37.28
C ALA A 440 -35.84 -29.33 36.77
N LEU A 441 -35.58 -29.71 35.51
CA LEU A 441 -36.02 -31.00 34.96
C LEU A 441 -35.39 -32.19 35.68
N VAL A 442 -34.08 -32.18 35.95
CA VAL A 442 -33.39 -33.26 36.67
C VAL A 442 -33.88 -33.36 38.12
N THR A 443 -34.13 -32.21 38.77
CA THR A 443 -34.70 -32.19 40.12
C THR A 443 -36.11 -32.79 40.14
N LYS A 444 -36.91 -32.47 39.11
CA LYS A 444 -38.27 -32.98 38.92
C LYS A 444 -38.28 -34.49 38.63
N THR A 445 -37.41 -34.98 37.74
CA THR A 445 -37.30 -36.42 37.43
C THR A 445 -36.74 -37.23 38.59
N ASN A 446 -35.73 -36.69 39.30
CA ASN A 446 -35.17 -37.34 40.49
C ASN A 446 -36.23 -37.47 41.61
N ARG A 447 -37.10 -36.47 41.80
CA ARG A 447 -38.26 -36.59 42.71
C ARG A 447 -39.14 -37.78 42.32
N ILE A 448 -39.53 -37.89 41.04
CA ILE A 448 -40.37 -39.00 40.53
C ILE A 448 -39.66 -40.34 40.75
N ALA A 449 -38.36 -40.43 40.44
CA ALA A 449 -37.56 -41.64 40.64
C ALA A 449 -37.50 -42.07 42.12
N ARG A 450 -37.40 -41.12 43.05
CA ARG A 450 -37.41 -41.39 44.50
C ARG A 450 -38.79 -41.84 45.00
N ILE A 451 -39.88 -41.29 44.47
CA ILE A 451 -41.25 -41.74 44.80
C ILE A 451 -41.43 -43.19 44.32
N LEU A 452 -41.04 -43.51 43.08
CA LEU A 452 -41.15 -44.86 42.52
C LEU A 452 -40.29 -45.88 43.29
N ALA A 453 -39.07 -45.52 43.68
CA ALA A 453 -38.18 -46.37 44.46
C ALA A 453 -38.71 -46.60 45.89
N GLY A 454 -39.36 -45.60 46.48
CA GLY A 454 -40.04 -45.72 47.78
C GLY A 454 -41.27 -46.62 47.72
N SER A 455 -42.06 -46.53 46.65
CA SER A 455 -43.28 -47.32 46.43
C SER A 455 -43.01 -48.82 46.22
N LYS A 456 -41.81 -49.22 45.77
CA LYS A 456 -41.44 -50.63 45.57
C LYS A 456 -40.98 -51.34 46.85
N LYS A 457 -40.70 -50.62 47.94
CA LYS A 457 -40.37 -51.22 49.25
C LYS A 457 -41.66 -51.45 50.05
N LYS A 458 -42.08 -52.71 50.23
CA LYS A 458 -43.34 -53.12 50.89
C LYS A 458 -43.51 -52.62 52.34
N ILE A 459 -42.46 -52.09 52.99
CA ILE A 459 -42.53 -51.53 54.35
C ILE A 459 -41.72 -50.22 54.37
N CYS A 460 -42.38 -49.09 54.61
CA CYS A 460 -41.76 -47.75 54.60
C CYS A 460 -41.33 -47.34 56.02
N THR A 461 -40.14 -47.74 56.47
CA THR A 461 -39.63 -47.43 57.82
C THR A 461 -38.95 -46.05 57.95
N ARG A 462 -38.81 -45.28 56.87
CA ARG A 462 -38.17 -43.94 56.92
C ARG A 462 -38.78 -42.97 55.92
N LYS A 463 -39.27 -41.82 56.40
CA LYS A 463 -39.74 -40.70 55.54
C LYS A 463 -38.63 -40.33 54.54
N PRO A 464 -38.90 -40.31 53.22
CA PRO A 464 -37.91 -39.88 52.24
C PRO A 464 -37.54 -38.41 52.47
N ARG A 465 -36.27 -38.14 52.80
CA ARG A 465 -35.74 -36.78 52.99
C ARG A 465 -35.69 -36.03 51.65
N PHE A 466 -35.82 -34.70 51.67
CA PHE A 466 -35.78 -33.80 50.50
C PHE A 466 -36.93 -33.92 49.49
N MET A 467 -38.15 -34.21 49.96
CA MET A 467 -39.37 -34.27 49.12
C MET A 467 -40.20 -32.98 49.12
N SER A 468 -39.93 -32.03 50.02
CA SER A 468 -40.64 -30.74 50.10
C SER A 468 -40.38 -29.86 48.87
N ALA A 469 -41.35 -29.01 48.51
CA ALA A 469 -41.22 -28.04 47.41
C ALA A 469 -40.01 -27.10 47.60
N TRP A 470 -39.79 -26.66 48.85
CA TRP A 470 -38.64 -25.80 49.19
C TRP A 470 -37.31 -26.52 48.98
N ALA A 471 -37.22 -27.80 49.38
CA ALA A 471 -36.02 -28.62 49.16
C ALA A 471 -35.73 -28.85 47.67
N GLN A 472 -36.77 -28.92 46.81
CA GLN A 472 -36.62 -29.04 45.36
C GLN A 472 -36.06 -27.76 44.75
N VAL A 473 -36.57 -26.59 45.16
CA VAL A 473 -36.04 -25.30 44.70
C VAL A 473 -34.58 -25.16 45.11
N VAL A 474 -34.21 -25.48 46.36
CA VAL A 474 -32.82 -25.44 46.82
C VAL A 474 -31.90 -26.34 45.99
N ILE A 475 -32.32 -27.58 45.69
CA ILE A 475 -31.52 -28.49 44.83
C ILE A 475 -31.34 -27.91 43.43
N ALA A 476 -32.41 -27.40 42.81
CA ALA A 476 -32.34 -26.80 41.48
C ALA A 476 -31.45 -25.55 41.48
N SER A 477 -31.56 -24.68 42.50
CA SER A 477 -30.73 -23.49 42.67
C SER A 477 -29.25 -23.82 42.85
N ILE A 478 -28.91 -24.88 43.60
CA ILE A 478 -27.53 -25.34 43.74
C ILE A 478 -26.96 -25.76 42.36
N LEU A 479 -27.70 -26.56 41.59
CA LEU A 479 -27.25 -26.98 40.25
C LEU A 479 -27.10 -25.79 39.30
N ILE A 480 -28.03 -24.82 39.33
CA ILE A 480 -27.93 -23.58 38.55
C ILE A 480 -26.70 -22.76 38.99
N SER A 481 -26.43 -22.67 40.30
CA SER A 481 -25.28 -21.94 40.83
C SER A 481 -23.95 -22.53 40.40
N VAL A 482 -23.86 -23.85 40.20
CA VAL A 482 -22.65 -24.50 39.69
C VAL A 482 -22.34 -23.99 38.27
N GLN A 483 -23.35 -23.92 37.38
CA GLN A 483 -23.17 -23.34 36.06
C GLN A 483 -22.82 -21.85 36.11
N LEU A 484 -23.50 -21.09 36.97
CA LEU A 484 -23.26 -19.66 37.09
C LEU A 484 -21.82 -19.38 37.54
N THR A 485 -21.33 -20.09 38.56
CA THR A 485 -19.95 -19.98 39.04
C THR A 485 -18.95 -20.40 37.97
N LEU A 486 -19.21 -21.48 37.23
CA LEU A 486 -18.38 -21.90 36.10
C LEU A 486 -18.26 -20.80 35.04
N VAL A 487 -19.37 -20.24 34.58
CA VAL A 487 -19.39 -19.19 33.55
C VAL A 487 -18.72 -17.90 34.04
N ILE A 488 -19.00 -17.46 35.28
CA ILE A 488 -18.35 -16.27 35.86
C ILE A 488 -16.83 -16.47 35.96
N THR A 489 -16.39 -17.65 36.40
CA THR A 489 -14.96 -17.96 36.51
C THR A 489 -14.29 -17.89 35.13
N LEU A 490 -14.93 -18.46 34.10
CA LEU A 490 -14.45 -18.40 32.73
C LEU A 490 -14.48 -16.99 32.13
N ILE A 491 -15.39 -16.11 32.55
CA ILE A 491 -15.41 -14.70 32.13
C ILE A 491 -14.26 -13.92 32.80
N ILE A 492 -13.96 -14.20 34.08
CA ILE A 492 -12.84 -13.55 34.79
C ILE A 492 -11.50 -13.98 34.17
N LEU A 493 -11.34 -15.26 33.84
CA LEU A 493 -10.12 -15.79 33.22
C LEU A 493 -9.98 -15.36 31.75
N GLU A 494 -11.09 -15.31 31.02
CA GLU A 494 -11.13 -14.96 29.59
C GLU A 494 -12.24 -13.94 29.31
N PRO A 495 -11.96 -12.63 29.42
CA PRO A 495 -12.96 -11.59 29.21
C PRO A 495 -13.43 -11.59 27.74
N PRO A 496 -14.75 -11.72 27.47
CA PRO A 496 -15.27 -11.76 26.11
C PRO A 496 -15.36 -10.36 25.51
N MET A 497 -14.22 -9.86 25.01
CA MET A 497 -14.10 -8.56 24.34
C MET A 497 -14.37 -8.67 22.84
N PRO A 498 -14.90 -7.61 22.19
CA PRO A 498 -15.01 -7.58 20.73
C PRO A 498 -13.61 -7.46 20.11
N ILE A 499 -13.29 -8.35 19.16
CA ILE A 499 -12.01 -8.41 18.46
C ILE A 499 -12.22 -8.50 16.95
N LEU A 500 -11.22 -8.05 16.18
CA LEU A 500 -11.18 -8.21 14.73
C LEU A 500 -10.55 -9.56 14.37
N SER A 501 -11.18 -10.26 13.43
CA SER A 501 -10.72 -11.53 12.89
C SER A 501 -10.48 -11.40 11.39
N TYR A 502 -9.32 -11.90 10.94
CA TYR A 502 -8.83 -11.75 9.57
C TYR A 502 -8.70 -13.13 8.91
N PRO A 503 -9.80 -13.74 8.43
CA PRO A 503 -9.72 -15.02 7.74
C PRO A 503 -9.03 -14.93 6.37
N SER A 504 -8.96 -13.73 5.79
CA SER A 504 -8.29 -13.41 4.51
C SER A 504 -7.78 -11.98 4.54
N ILE A 505 -6.84 -11.65 3.65
CA ILE A 505 -6.33 -10.27 3.46
C ILE A 505 -7.40 -9.28 2.99
N LYS A 506 -8.52 -9.77 2.43
CA LYS A 506 -9.64 -8.95 1.92
C LYS A 506 -10.85 -8.89 2.87
N GLU A 507 -10.84 -9.64 3.97
CA GLU A 507 -12.01 -9.75 4.85
C GLU A 507 -11.66 -9.49 6.31
N VAL A 508 -12.46 -8.63 6.95
CA VAL A 508 -12.35 -8.33 8.38
C VAL A 508 -13.69 -8.60 9.04
N TYR A 509 -13.73 -9.50 10.02
CA TYR A 509 -14.93 -9.82 10.80
C TYR A 509 -14.81 -9.27 12.22
N LEU A 510 -15.89 -8.68 12.73
CA LEU A 510 -16.01 -8.34 14.15
C LEU A 510 -16.65 -9.51 14.89
N ILE A 511 -15.94 -10.09 15.85
CA ILE A 511 -16.40 -11.25 16.65
C ILE A 511 -16.16 -11.02 18.14
N CYS A 512 -16.85 -11.77 19.00
CA CYS A 512 -16.54 -11.82 20.43
C CYS A 512 -15.40 -12.80 20.69
N ASN A 513 -14.39 -12.39 21.47
CA ASN A 513 -13.27 -13.25 21.85
C ASN A 513 -13.77 -14.45 22.66
N THR A 514 -13.86 -15.60 22.00
CA THR A 514 -14.45 -16.80 22.55
C THR A 514 -13.54 -17.99 22.26
N SER A 515 -12.86 -18.49 23.28
CA SER A 515 -12.05 -19.69 23.19
C SER A 515 -12.93 -20.94 23.04
N ASN A 516 -12.33 -22.03 22.54
CA ASN A 516 -13.01 -23.33 22.50
C ASN A 516 -13.39 -23.80 23.92
N LEU A 517 -12.55 -23.56 24.91
CA LEU A 517 -12.82 -23.90 26.32
C LEU A 517 -14.04 -23.14 26.85
N GLY A 518 -14.15 -21.85 26.53
CA GLY A 518 -15.25 -20.98 26.92
C GLY A 518 -16.63 -21.44 26.43
N VAL A 519 -16.68 -22.23 25.35
CA VAL A 519 -17.92 -22.82 24.82
C VAL A 519 -18.12 -24.24 25.32
N VAL A 520 -17.06 -25.06 25.30
CA VAL A 520 -17.12 -26.48 25.63
C VAL A 520 -17.41 -26.70 27.11
N ALA A 521 -16.86 -25.91 28.03
CA ALA A 521 -17.07 -26.12 29.46
C ALA A 521 -18.54 -25.88 29.88
N PRO A 522 -19.19 -24.74 29.56
CA PRO A 522 -20.62 -24.53 29.86
C PRO A 522 -21.55 -25.53 29.15
N VAL A 523 -21.26 -25.89 27.90
CA VAL A 523 -22.03 -26.90 27.14
C VAL A 523 -21.82 -28.29 27.73
N GLY A 524 -20.61 -28.62 28.17
CA GLY A 524 -20.27 -29.88 28.82
C GLY A 524 -21.03 -30.09 30.13
N TYR A 525 -21.13 -29.05 30.97
CA TYR A 525 -21.96 -29.12 32.18
C TYR A 525 -23.45 -29.32 31.84
N ASN A 526 -23.97 -28.60 30.84
CA ASN A 526 -25.33 -28.83 30.34
C ASN A 526 -25.51 -30.26 29.83
N GLY A 527 -24.52 -30.82 29.13
CA GLY A 527 -24.48 -32.22 28.71
C GLY A 527 -24.57 -33.19 29.90
N LEU A 528 -23.84 -32.93 31.00
CA LEU A 528 -23.93 -33.74 32.22
C LEU A 528 -25.33 -33.67 32.86
N LEU A 529 -25.95 -32.49 32.89
CA LEU A 529 -27.34 -32.33 33.36
C LEU A 529 -28.32 -33.09 32.48
N ILE A 530 -28.17 -33.01 31.15
CA ILE A 530 -28.99 -33.74 30.18
C ILE A 530 -28.84 -35.24 30.40
N MET A 531 -27.61 -35.76 30.46
CA MET A 531 -27.35 -37.18 30.69
C MET A 531 -27.93 -37.68 32.02
N SER A 532 -27.77 -36.89 33.08
CA SER A 532 -28.34 -37.21 34.40
C SER A 532 -29.87 -37.25 34.35
N CYS A 533 -30.49 -36.28 33.66
CA CYS A 533 -31.94 -36.24 33.51
C CYS A 533 -32.47 -37.37 32.62
N THR A 534 -31.76 -37.73 31.54
CA THR A 534 -32.08 -38.88 30.68
C THR A 534 -32.00 -40.20 31.45
N TYR A 535 -30.97 -40.37 32.30
CA TYR A 535 -30.85 -41.54 33.19
C TYR A 535 -32.05 -41.67 34.14
N TYR A 536 -32.44 -40.58 34.81
CA TYR A 536 -33.60 -40.59 35.70
C TYR A 536 -34.92 -40.76 34.93
N ALA A 537 -35.08 -40.14 33.77
CA ALA A 537 -36.25 -40.28 32.91
C ALA A 537 -36.45 -41.74 32.48
N PHE A 538 -35.38 -42.43 32.08
CA PHE A 538 -35.39 -43.86 31.76
C PHE A 538 -35.82 -44.70 32.97
N LYS A 539 -35.28 -44.42 34.16
CA LYS A 539 -35.67 -45.12 35.40
C LYS A 539 -37.14 -44.93 35.76
N THR A 540 -37.74 -43.82 35.35
CA THR A 540 -39.15 -43.48 35.60
C THR A 540 -40.10 -43.86 34.45
N ARG A 541 -39.64 -44.54 33.39
CA ARG A 541 -40.48 -44.86 32.22
C ARG A 541 -41.60 -45.87 32.50
N ASN A 542 -41.46 -46.70 33.53
CA ASN A 542 -42.40 -47.77 33.91
C ASN A 542 -43.41 -47.32 34.99
N VAL A 543 -43.71 -46.02 35.09
CA VAL A 543 -44.76 -45.50 35.99
C VAL A 543 -46.14 -45.93 35.44
N PRO A 544 -47.09 -46.40 36.28
CA PRO A 544 -48.40 -46.86 35.81
C PRO A 544 -49.17 -45.79 35.03
N ALA A 545 -50.03 -46.24 34.11
CA ALA A 545 -50.65 -45.48 33.00
C ALA A 545 -51.40 -44.18 33.37
N ASN A 546 -51.70 -43.95 34.66
CA ASN A 546 -52.36 -42.74 35.14
C ASN A 546 -51.42 -41.53 35.29
N PHE A 547 -50.09 -41.69 35.14
CA PHE A 547 -49.09 -40.60 35.24
C PHE A 547 -48.37 -40.33 33.90
N ASN A 548 -49.11 -39.77 32.93
CA ASN A 548 -48.58 -39.44 31.59
C ASN A 548 -47.40 -38.43 31.58
N GLU A 549 -47.13 -37.74 32.69
CA GLU A 549 -46.06 -36.75 32.80
C GLU A 549 -44.64 -37.32 32.62
N ALA A 550 -44.38 -38.55 33.07
CA ALA A 550 -43.05 -39.17 32.92
C ALA A 550 -42.70 -39.48 31.45
N LYS A 551 -43.69 -39.83 30.63
CA LYS A 551 -43.52 -40.08 29.19
C LYS A 551 -43.12 -38.82 28.43
N TYR A 552 -43.77 -37.69 28.73
CA TYR A 552 -43.44 -36.41 28.12
C TYR A 552 -42.04 -35.91 28.53
N ILE A 553 -41.62 -36.17 29.78
CA ILE A 553 -40.25 -35.86 30.21
C ILE A 553 -39.23 -36.72 29.44
N ALA A 554 -39.45 -38.02 29.32
CA ALA A 554 -38.56 -38.90 28.56
C ALA A 554 -38.44 -38.46 27.09
N PHE A 555 -39.57 -38.13 26.44
CA PHE A 555 -39.58 -37.61 25.08
C PHE A 555 -38.79 -36.29 24.95
N THR A 556 -39.03 -35.35 25.86
CA THR A 556 -38.27 -34.08 25.93
C THR A 556 -36.77 -34.35 26.02
N MET A 557 -36.36 -35.24 26.93
CA MET A 557 -34.94 -35.53 27.14
C MET A 557 -34.30 -36.19 25.91
N TYR A 558 -34.95 -37.17 25.29
CA TYR A 558 -34.42 -37.84 24.10
C TYR A 558 -34.24 -36.88 22.92
N THR A 559 -35.23 -36.03 22.66
CA THR A 559 -35.12 -35.02 21.59
C THR A 559 -34.03 -34.00 21.90
N THR A 560 -33.90 -33.55 23.15
CA THR A 560 -32.80 -32.62 23.53
C THR A 560 -31.41 -33.26 23.40
N CYS A 561 -31.25 -34.56 23.71
CA CYS A 561 -29.99 -35.27 23.48
C CYS A 561 -29.58 -35.23 22.00
N ILE A 562 -30.52 -35.46 21.08
CA ILE A 562 -30.24 -35.44 19.64
C ILE A 562 -29.79 -34.05 19.18
N ILE A 563 -30.48 -32.99 19.62
CA ILE A 563 -30.14 -31.59 19.28
C ILE A 563 -28.71 -31.25 19.74
N TRP A 564 -28.37 -31.56 20.99
CA TRP A 564 -27.06 -31.22 21.55
C TRP A 564 -25.92 -32.11 21.02
N LEU A 565 -26.20 -33.37 20.64
CA LEU A 565 -25.24 -34.21 19.92
C LEU A 565 -24.97 -33.70 18.51
N ALA A 566 -25.99 -33.20 17.80
CA ALA A 566 -25.84 -32.60 16.47
C ALA A 566 -25.14 -31.24 16.51
N PHE A 567 -25.34 -30.46 17.58
CA PHE A 567 -24.72 -29.15 17.75
C PHE A 567 -23.19 -29.19 17.69
N VAL A 568 -22.56 -30.17 18.35
CA VAL A 568 -21.10 -30.27 18.48
C VAL A 568 -20.38 -30.31 17.11
N PRO A 569 -20.67 -31.25 16.20
CA PRO A 569 -20.00 -31.30 14.90
C PRO A 569 -20.33 -30.10 14.01
N ILE A 570 -21.54 -29.53 14.07
CA ILE A 570 -21.93 -28.37 13.26
C ILE A 570 -21.20 -27.10 13.73
N TYR A 571 -21.05 -26.93 15.04
CA TYR A 571 -20.37 -25.77 15.62
C TYR A 571 -18.87 -25.74 15.27
N PHE A 572 -18.19 -26.89 15.35
CA PHE A 572 -16.75 -26.97 15.04
C PHE A 572 -16.44 -27.10 13.55
N GLY A 573 -17.36 -27.66 12.76
CA GLY A 573 -17.18 -27.87 11.32
C GLY A 573 -17.60 -26.70 10.42
N SER A 574 -18.22 -25.65 10.97
CA SER A 574 -18.73 -24.52 10.17
C SER A 574 -18.23 -23.15 10.64
N ASN A 575 -18.29 -22.18 9.72
CA ASN A 575 -18.03 -20.77 10.01
C ASN A 575 -19.28 -20.05 10.57
N TYR A 576 -20.41 -20.74 10.69
CA TYR A 576 -21.70 -20.18 11.12
C TYR A 576 -22.00 -20.39 12.61
N LYS A 577 -20.95 -20.34 13.44
CA LYS A 577 -20.98 -20.65 14.88
C LYS A 577 -22.12 -19.95 15.64
N ILE A 578 -22.31 -18.65 15.40
CA ILE A 578 -23.34 -17.83 16.06
C ILE A 578 -24.75 -18.32 15.70
N ILE A 579 -25.01 -18.55 14.41
CA ILE A 579 -26.31 -18.99 13.90
C ILE A 579 -26.63 -20.39 14.40
N THR A 580 -25.66 -21.31 14.36
CA THR A 580 -25.80 -22.66 14.90
C THR A 580 -26.17 -22.65 16.39
N THR A 581 -25.51 -21.82 17.19
CA THR A 581 -25.85 -21.68 18.62
C THR A 581 -27.25 -21.10 18.83
N CYS A 582 -27.67 -20.11 18.04
CA CYS A 582 -29.02 -19.55 18.11
C CYS A 582 -30.09 -20.62 17.90
N PHE A 583 -29.97 -21.41 16.82
CA PHE A 583 -30.95 -22.44 16.50
C PHE A 583 -30.92 -23.61 17.49
N ALA A 584 -29.74 -24.06 17.92
CA ALA A 584 -29.63 -25.15 18.88
C ALA A 584 -30.30 -24.82 20.22
N VAL A 585 -30.05 -23.62 20.76
CA VAL A 585 -30.68 -23.16 22.01
C VAL A 585 -32.19 -23.01 21.82
N SER A 586 -32.63 -22.34 20.75
CA SER A 586 -34.05 -22.08 20.49
C SER A 586 -34.85 -23.37 20.29
N LEU A 587 -34.33 -24.32 19.51
CA LEU A 587 -34.96 -25.64 19.31
C LEU A 587 -35.02 -26.41 20.63
N SER A 588 -33.94 -26.40 21.41
CA SER A 588 -33.86 -27.07 22.70
C SER A 588 -34.94 -26.58 23.68
N VAL A 589 -35.15 -25.26 23.80
CA VAL A 589 -36.19 -24.70 24.68
C VAL A 589 -37.60 -24.86 24.10
N THR A 590 -37.74 -24.89 22.77
CA THR A 590 -39.02 -25.18 22.11
C THR A 590 -39.50 -26.60 22.39
N VAL A 591 -38.60 -27.57 22.36
CA VAL A 591 -38.90 -28.97 22.71
C VAL A 591 -39.35 -29.04 24.17
N ALA A 592 -38.64 -28.37 25.09
CA ALA A 592 -39.05 -28.31 26.49
C ALA A 592 -40.44 -27.68 26.67
N LEU A 593 -40.71 -26.57 25.99
CA LEU A 593 -42.02 -25.90 26.04
C LEU A 593 -43.13 -26.80 25.49
N GLY A 594 -42.96 -27.28 24.26
CA GLY A 594 -43.96 -28.05 23.53
C GLY A 594 -44.27 -29.40 24.17
N CYS A 595 -43.26 -30.13 24.63
CA CYS A 595 -43.47 -31.48 25.15
C CYS A 595 -43.95 -31.47 26.61
N MET A 596 -43.47 -30.53 27.44
CA MET A 596 -43.77 -30.52 28.87
C MET A 596 -45.03 -29.73 29.25
N PHE A 597 -45.31 -28.64 28.54
CA PHE A 597 -46.36 -27.69 28.91
C PHE A 597 -47.62 -27.85 28.05
N THR A 598 -47.52 -28.24 26.78
CA THR A 598 -48.71 -28.44 25.93
C THR A 598 -49.72 -29.42 26.52
N PRO A 599 -49.35 -30.60 27.06
CA PRO A 599 -50.33 -31.50 27.68
C PRO A 599 -51.03 -30.88 28.90
N LYS A 600 -50.32 -30.03 29.66
CA LYS A 600 -50.86 -29.33 30.83
C LYS A 600 -51.80 -28.21 30.41
N MET A 601 -51.43 -27.44 29.39
CA MET A 601 -52.26 -26.39 28.81
C MET A 601 -53.53 -26.95 28.17
N TYR A 602 -53.43 -28.10 27.50
CA TYR A 602 -54.58 -28.80 26.94
C TYR A 602 -55.59 -29.21 28.02
N ILE A 603 -55.13 -29.75 29.17
CA ILE A 603 -56.03 -30.10 30.28
C ILE A 603 -56.65 -28.84 30.91
N ILE A 604 -55.89 -27.76 31.05
CA ILE A 604 -56.40 -26.53 31.70
C ILE A 604 -57.42 -25.80 30.82
N ILE A 605 -57.20 -25.74 29.50
CA ILE A 605 -58.02 -24.93 28.57
C ILE A 605 -59.10 -25.76 27.87
N ALA A 606 -58.73 -26.91 27.28
CA ALA A 606 -59.61 -27.68 26.39
C ALA A 606 -60.32 -28.85 27.08
N LYS A 607 -59.79 -29.31 28.23
CA LYS A 607 -60.31 -30.48 28.97
C LYS A 607 -60.41 -30.25 30.49
N PRO A 608 -61.11 -29.19 30.96
CA PRO A 608 -61.19 -28.85 32.38
C PRO A 608 -61.82 -29.97 33.24
N GLU A 609 -62.61 -30.87 32.66
CA GLU A 609 -63.19 -32.04 33.33
C GLU A 609 -62.14 -33.03 33.86
N ARG A 610 -60.92 -33.02 33.31
CA ARG A 610 -59.80 -33.87 33.76
C ARG A 610 -58.92 -33.17 34.83
N ASN A 611 -59.24 -31.93 35.20
CA ASN A 611 -58.52 -31.13 36.19
C ASN A 611 -59.00 -31.39 37.63
N VAL A 612 -59.15 -32.67 38.00
CA VAL A 612 -59.65 -33.11 39.31
C VAL A 612 -58.55 -33.82 40.10
N ARG A 613 -58.56 -33.71 41.43
CA ARG A 613 -57.50 -34.30 42.30
C ARG A 613 -57.38 -35.83 42.15
N SER A 614 -58.49 -36.52 41.91
CA SER A 614 -58.55 -37.98 41.75
C SER A 614 -57.77 -38.49 40.54
N ALA A 615 -57.64 -37.68 39.48
CA ALA A 615 -56.87 -38.03 38.28
C ALA A 615 -55.34 -38.04 38.51
N PHE A 616 -54.85 -37.52 39.64
CA PHE A 616 -53.42 -37.36 39.95
C PHE A 616 -52.98 -38.09 41.23
N THR A 617 -53.82 -38.95 41.81
CA THR A 617 -53.51 -39.78 42.98
C THR A 617 -53.16 -41.23 42.58
N THR A 618 -52.10 -41.80 43.15
CA THR A 618 -51.55 -43.13 42.79
C THR A 618 -52.17 -44.33 43.51
N SER A 619 -53.37 -44.21 44.09
CA SER A 619 -53.96 -45.30 44.89
C SER A 619 -55.48 -45.39 44.71
N ASP A 620 -55.94 -46.43 44.01
CA ASP A 620 -57.36 -46.82 43.93
C ASP A 620 -57.83 -47.65 45.14
N VAL A 621 -56.98 -47.85 46.15
CA VAL A 621 -57.30 -48.67 47.33
C VAL A 621 -57.20 -47.82 48.60
N VAL A 622 -58.28 -47.12 48.94
CA VAL A 622 -58.53 -46.74 50.33
C VAL A 622 -58.98 -48.01 51.05
N ARG A 623 -58.02 -48.79 51.60
CA ARG A 623 -58.36 -49.74 52.67
C ARG A 623 -58.50 -48.94 53.95
N MET A 624 -59.74 -48.60 54.31
CA MET A 624 -60.04 -48.28 55.70
C MET A 624 -59.79 -49.56 56.51
N HIS A 625 -58.70 -49.61 57.26
CA HIS A 625 -58.63 -50.46 58.44
C HIS A 625 -59.21 -49.65 59.59
N VAL A 626 -60.48 -49.90 59.89
CA VAL A 626 -61.04 -49.64 61.21
C VAL A 626 -60.50 -50.76 62.10
N GLY A 627 -59.69 -50.39 63.09
CA GLY A 627 -59.07 -51.32 64.02
C GLY A 627 -58.63 -50.57 65.26
N ASP A 628 -59.43 -50.72 66.30
CA ASP A 628 -59.24 -50.26 67.67
C ASP A 628 -58.01 -50.93 68.31
N GLY A 629 -57.32 -50.26 69.25
CA GLY A 629 -56.27 -50.89 70.07
C GLY A 629 -54.95 -50.14 70.22
N LYS A 630 -54.76 -49.58 71.42
CA LYS A 630 -53.57 -48.90 71.97
C LYS A 630 -52.22 -49.60 71.69
N ALA A 631 -51.22 -48.82 71.24
CA ALA A 631 -49.81 -48.96 71.65
C ALA A 631 -49.01 -47.67 71.34
N PRO A 632 -48.28 -47.07 72.30
CA PRO A 632 -47.47 -45.88 72.04
C PRO A 632 -46.10 -46.24 71.45
N CYS A 633 -45.73 -45.55 70.38
CA CYS A 633 -44.42 -45.68 69.72
C CYS A 633 -43.37 -44.85 70.50
N LYS A 634 -42.39 -45.50 71.14
CA LYS A 634 -41.26 -44.84 71.81
C LYS A 634 -40.30 -44.22 70.79
N SER A 635 -40.08 -42.92 70.90
CA SER A 635 -39.04 -42.16 70.20
C SER A 635 -37.70 -42.34 70.93
N ASN A 636 -36.75 -43.07 70.34
CA ASN A 636 -35.35 -43.04 70.80
C ASN A 636 -34.65 -41.83 70.18
N THR A 637 -34.54 -40.77 70.99
CA THR A 637 -33.79 -39.56 70.67
C THR A 637 -32.31 -39.76 71.00
N PHE A 638 -31.45 -39.25 70.13
CA PHE A 638 -29.99 -39.44 70.03
C PHE A 638 -29.17 -38.75 71.15
N LEU A 639 -29.68 -38.69 72.38
CA LEU A 639 -29.17 -37.80 73.44
C LEU A 639 -28.65 -38.48 74.71
N ASN A 640 -28.26 -39.76 74.63
CA ASN A 640 -27.67 -40.50 75.77
C ASN A 640 -26.21 -40.94 75.59
N ILE A 641 -25.45 -40.28 74.70
CA ILE A 641 -24.02 -40.61 74.47
C ILE A 641 -23.05 -39.78 75.33
N PHE A 642 -23.52 -38.76 76.06
CA PHE A 642 -22.66 -37.97 76.95
C PHE A 642 -23.16 -37.96 78.41
N ARG A 643 -22.93 -39.06 79.13
CA ARG A 643 -22.68 -38.96 80.57
C ARG A 643 -21.72 -40.05 81.04
N ARG A 644 -20.48 -39.62 81.30
CA ARG A 644 -19.39 -40.43 81.86
C ARG A 644 -19.77 -41.03 83.22
N LYS A 645 -19.39 -42.30 83.40
CA LYS A 645 -19.30 -43.04 84.66
C LYS A 645 -18.42 -42.30 85.70
N LYS A 646 -18.81 -42.38 86.98
CA LYS A 646 -17.89 -42.43 88.14
C LYS A 646 -18.36 -43.55 89.10
N PRO A 647 -17.45 -44.28 89.76
CA PRO A 647 -17.76 -45.49 90.53
C PRO A 647 -17.78 -45.29 92.07
N GLY A 648 -18.34 -46.26 92.80
CA GLY A 648 -18.29 -46.43 94.27
C GLY A 648 -19.69 -46.54 94.88
N ALA A 649 -20.21 -47.74 95.20
CA ALA A 649 -19.90 -48.63 96.33
C ALA A 649 -20.64 -48.25 97.63
N GLY A 650 -21.43 -49.19 98.17
CA GLY A 650 -21.99 -49.14 99.53
C GLY A 650 -23.39 -49.75 99.67
N ASN A 651 -23.46 -51.07 99.87
CA ASN A 651 -24.61 -51.82 100.43
C ASN A 651 -24.68 -51.59 101.96
N PRO A 652 -25.76 -51.98 102.68
CA PRO A 652 -26.11 -53.40 102.92
C PRO A 652 -27.26 -53.92 102.07
#